data_AF-A0A2M9Y7X6-F1
#
_entry.id   AF-A0A2M9Y7X6-F1
#
_cell.length_a   1.000
_cell.length_b   1.000
_cell.length_c   1.000
_cell.angle_alpha   90.00
_cell.angle_beta   90.00
_cell.angle_gamma   90.00
#
_symmetry.space_group_name_H-M   'P 1'
#
loop_
_entity.id
_entity.type
_entity.pdbx_description
1 polymer ?
#
loop_
_entity_poly.entity_id
_entity_poly.type
_entity_poly.pdbx_seq_one_letter_code
_entity_poly.pdbx_strand_id
1 'polypeptide(L)'
;MKSRSFLRGPALSVVFLAVFATSTSVFGDPYWGTFKKDGCTAIFPGKRQYSSILYGIPSGQSWETTCANMGATINGQTFTKPSRCKNTGFNMWGEFDLIDDSCEANWAATDDGGGYNWTHKNDGCQSSGTYAGKRKYSSRIWNVVGISWEEACAKLPLTIAGKTYTTPHRCVNTGGATGMWGEWYVADSSCEAAPQAYNRGANDSLKRTGTLPGYVDLHTHPMANLGFGGVIFHGSPFGPAATALADCPSTSDEGHSAGHSRVEAIVQDDIIGALLGTARHDNRGYAGFPYWPANNSYTHQTMYYEWIKRAYEGGMRAMVVLAVNGDYMFGATDNGLPDIIKGIAIATDPVYDLNDMNTLRRQTQAVYDMQAWIDTQSGGPGQGWFRIVKTPAEAQSVIAGGKLAVVLGAEVDYLVDCTGSNCNDSMITQGVQELYDLGLRYVFPIHLKTNGFGGAGLYNILGSGTKYDCKHYGQDCNTAGLTTYGQKVLRELMKKGMIIDVGHMSAKSLDGAITFAEQQSYPGIVTGHTGVYDMANKGNRHEANPTGAALKRISTLGGMIGLITGQGNLDEVGEWRQNSDGSYIAHACGGTSQTFAQSYQYLKNLIGDPAYDGRIAIGTDFNGFAHMPGPRYGTRACPGGTSVVAQPEASKVGYPFSPDSSIRLAATLAASPSLGKYSFGNRTFDFNTEGASHIGLMPDFFEDLRQQGLKRSDLEPVYRSADFFTTMWQNAVNRSGNIQ
;
A
#
# COMPACT_ATOMS: atom_id res chain seq x y z
N MET A 1 54.37 75.80 8.91
CA MET A 1 55.70 76.43 8.99
C MET A 1 56.76 75.46 8.47
N LYS A 2 57.95 75.95 8.06
CA LYS A 2 59.29 75.28 7.94
C LYS A 2 59.36 73.77 7.60
N SER A 3 60.22 73.27 6.70
CA SER A 3 61.15 73.89 5.72
C SER A 3 61.81 72.81 4.83
N ARG A 4 62.38 73.24 3.68
CA ARG A 4 63.69 72.84 3.06
C ARG A 4 64.45 71.61 3.64
N SER A 5 65.24 70.80 2.90
CA SER A 5 65.58 70.56 1.46
C SER A 5 66.72 69.48 1.45
N PHE A 6 67.41 68.99 0.38
CA PHE A 6 67.46 69.20 -1.08
C PHE A 6 68.28 68.03 -1.71
N LEU A 7 68.04 67.63 -2.98
CA LEU A 7 68.92 66.78 -3.84
C LEU A 7 69.11 65.31 -3.36
N ARG A 8 69.45 64.29 -4.17
CA ARG A 8 69.62 64.11 -5.64
C ARG A 8 69.22 62.66 -5.99
N GLY A 9 68.92 62.34 -7.27
CA GLY A 9 68.48 61.01 -7.73
C GLY A 9 69.63 60.01 -8.00
N PRO A 10 69.44 58.93 -8.82
CA PRO A 10 68.33 58.68 -9.75
C PRO A 10 67.74 57.23 -9.71
N ALA A 11 67.04 56.87 -10.80
CA ALA A 11 66.61 55.53 -11.23
C ALA A 11 65.34 54.91 -10.58
N LEU A 12 64.47 54.39 -11.44
CA LEU A 12 63.14 53.86 -11.14
C LEU A 12 63.20 52.46 -10.52
N SER A 13 62.32 52.22 -9.54
CA SER A 13 61.59 50.95 -9.37
C SER A 13 60.35 51.21 -8.53
N VAL A 14 59.20 51.43 -9.19
CA VAL A 14 57.90 51.59 -8.53
C VAL A 14 56.95 50.54 -9.09
N VAL A 15 56.46 49.67 -8.22
CA VAL A 15 55.47 48.64 -8.55
C VAL A 15 54.14 49.30 -8.87
N PHE A 16 53.72 49.25 -10.14
CA PHE A 16 52.33 49.52 -10.49
C PHE A 16 51.48 48.28 -10.15
N LEU A 17 50.51 48.45 -9.25
CA LEU A 17 49.44 47.48 -9.06
C LEU A 17 48.61 47.42 -10.35
N ALA A 18 48.84 46.39 -11.16
CA ALA A 18 47.91 46.03 -12.23
C ALA A 18 46.64 45.48 -11.57
N VAL A 19 45.59 46.30 -11.51
CA VAL A 19 44.24 45.83 -11.20
C VAL A 19 43.82 44.93 -12.35
N PHE A 20 44.00 43.61 -12.19
CA PHE A 20 43.41 42.63 -13.07
C PHE A 20 41.89 42.68 -12.90
N ALA A 21 41.24 43.52 -13.69
CA ALA A 21 39.85 43.36 -14.03
C ALA A 21 39.71 42.06 -14.83
N THR A 22 39.64 40.93 -14.12
CA THR A 22 39.29 39.65 -14.72
C THR A 22 37.88 39.78 -15.28
N SER A 23 37.79 39.99 -16.58
CA SER A 23 36.54 39.83 -17.32
C SER A 23 36.17 38.35 -17.30
N THR A 24 35.53 37.92 -16.20
CA THR A 24 34.83 36.65 -16.12
C THR A 24 33.73 36.71 -17.17
N SER A 25 34.02 36.12 -18.34
CA SER A 25 33.07 36.00 -19.42
C SER A 25 31.88 35.22 -18.89
N VAL A 26 30.73 35.88 -18.79
CA VAL A 26 29.48 35.26 -18.34
C VAL A 26 28.90 34.43 -19.49
N PHE A 27 29.62 33.37 -19.84
CA PHE A 27 29.02 32.21 -20.47
C PHE A 27 28.13 31.57 -19.39
N GLY A 28 26.82 31.80 -19.49
CA GLY A 28 25.86 31.17 -18.59
C GLY A 28 25.95 29.65 -18.71
N ASP A 29 25.71 28.95 -17.59
CA ASP A 29 25.75 27.50 -17.53
C ASP A 29 24.84 26.84 -18.58
N PRO A 30 25.14 25.60 -19.01
CA PRO A 30 24.33 24.89 -20.00
C PRO A 30 22.84 24.89 -19.67
N TYR A 31 22.00 25.28 -20.63
CA TYR A 31 20.55 25.38 -20.45
C TYR A 31 19.77 24.87 -21.66
N TRP A 32 18.60 24.27 -21.39
CA TRP A 32 17.67 23.85 -22.44
C TRP A 32 16.86 25.05 -22.96
N GLY A 33 16.67 25.11 -24.27
CA GLY A 33 15.64 25.96 -24.87
C GLY A 33 14.22 25.44 -24.61
N THR A 34 13.22 26.07 -25.24
CA THR A 34 11.82 25.63 -25.18
C THR A 34 11.65 24.20 -25.70
N PHE A 35 11.06 23.32 -24.88
CA PHE A 35 10.74 21.95 -25.28
C PHE A 35 9.59 21.89 -26.30
N LYS A 36 9.83 21.17 -27.39
CA LYS A 36 8.86 20.82 -28.44
C LYS A 36 8.22 19.47 -28.13
N LYS A 37 6.90 19.33 -28.39
CA LYS A 37 6.17 18.06 -28.32
C LYS A 37 6.26 17.35 -29.68
N ASP A 38 6.76 16.12 -29.71
CA ASP A 38 7.01 15.35 -30.93
C ASP A 38 6.09 14.12 -31.06
N GLY A 39 6.48 13.16 -31.90
CA GLY A 39 5.73 11.92 -32.17
C GLY A 39 5.82 10.89 -31.04
N CYS A 40 4.94 9.88 -31.11
CA CYS A 40 5.02 8.71 -30.25
C CYS A 40 6.26 7.87 -30.60
N THR A 41 7.02 7.45 -29.59
CA THR A 41 8.26 6.64 -29.74
C THR A 41 8.12 5.21 -29.21
N ALA A 42 7.11 4.93 -28.39
CA ALA A 42 6.69 3.56 -28.07
C ALA A 42 5.17 3.50 -27.85
N ILE A 43 4.56 2.36 -28.20
CA ILE A 43 3.14 2.09 -27.95
C ILE A 43 2.86 1.41 -26.60
N PHE A 44 3.88 0.82 -25.98
CA PHE A 44 3.77 0.23 -24.64
C PHE A 44 5.14 0.21 -23.92
N PRO A 45 5.25 0.78 -22.70
CA PRO A 45 4.35 1.81 -22.20
C PRO A 45 4.31 2.99 -23.19
N GLY A 46 3.18 3.71 -23.25
CA GLY A 46 2.96 4.81 -24.17
C GLY A 46 4.00 5.92 -23.96
N LYS A 47 4.84 6.15 -24.97
CA LYS A 47 5.89 7.17 -24.90
C LYS A 47 5.81 8.16 -26.03
N ARG A 48 6.06 9.42 -25.70
CA ARG A 48 6.21 10.51 -26.65
C ARG A 48 7.53 11.22 -26.47
N GLN A 49 8.19 11.47 -27.59
CA GLN A 49 9.37 12.31 -27.62
C GLN A 49 9.00 13.78 -27.32
N TYR A 50 9.86 14.44 -26.55
CA TYR A 50 9.99 15.89 -26.51
C TYR A 50 11.44 16.24 -26.81
N SER A 51 11.68 17.34 -27.53
CA SER A 51 13.03 17.74 -27.95
C SER A 51 13.32 19.21 -27.64
N SER A 52 14.58 19.51 -27.30
CA SER A 52 15.07 20.88 -27.12
C SER A 52 16.54 21.01 -27.50
N ILE A 53 16.95 22.21 -27.90
CA ILE A 53 18.36 22.57 -28.17
C ILE A 53 19.05 22.86 -26.84
N LEU A 54 20.28 22.36 -26.70
CA LEU A 54 21.19 22.69 -25.61
C LEU A 54 21.99 23.96 -25.96
N TYR A 55 21.83 25.01 -25.16
CA TYR A 55 22.58 26.26 -25.23
C TYR A 55 23.56 26.36 -24.06
N GLY A 56 24.44 27.38 -24.06
CA GLY A 56 25.38 27.65 -22.96
C GLY A 56 26.56 26.68 -22.82
N ILE A 57 26.80 25.81 -23.81
CA ILE A 57 27.88 24.81 -23.74
C ILE A 57 29.26 25.49 -23.69
N PRO A 58 30.09 25.28 -22.64
CA PRO A 58 31.37 25.97 -22.49
C PRO A 58 32.37 25.61 -23.60
N SER A 59 33.14 26.61 -24.05
CA SER A 59 34.20 26.42 -25.04
C SER A 59 35.22 25.39 -24.53
N GLY A 60 35.43 24.32 -25.30
CA GLY A 60 36.31 23.20 -24.95
C GLY A 60 35.61 21.96 -24.35
N GLN A 61 34.32 22.02 -24.01
CA GLN A 61 33.54 20.81 -23.69
C GLN A 61 32.95 20.16 -24.96
N SER A 62 32.87 18.83 -24.97
CA SER A 62 32.07 18.09 -25.97
C SER A 62 30.59 18.35 -25.72
N TRP A 63 29.88 18.73 -26.78
CA TRP A 63 28.43 18.95 -26.74
C TRP A 63 27.69 17.68 -26.30
N GLU A 64 28.16 16.52 -26.71
CA GLU A 64 27.63 15.21 -26.36
C GLU A 64 27.81 14.92 -24.87
N THR A 65 28.99 15.22 -24.31
CA THR A 65 29.28 15.07 -22.87
C THR A 65 28.45 16.03 -22.03
N THR A 66 28.31 17.30 -22.43
CA THR A 66 27.45 18.25 -21.71
C THR A 66 25.98 17.80 -21.76
N CYS A 67 25.48 17.40 -22.93
CA CYS A 67 24.12 16.88 -23.10
C CYS A 67 23.85 15.61 -22.27
N ALA A 68 24.75 14.63 -22.29
CA ALA A 68 24.57 13.35 -21.62
C ALA A 68 24.55 13.41 -20.09
N ASN A 69 24.97 14.55 -19.51
CA ASN A 69 24.99 14.81 -18.06
C ASN A 69 23.97 15.88 -17.62
N MET A 70 23.16 16.43 -18.53
CA MET A 70 22.23 17.51 -18.20
C MET A 70 20.79 17.02 -18.04
N GLY A 71 20.26 17.10 -16.81
CA GLY A 71 18.86 16.80 -16.53
C GLY A 71 17.86 17.84 -17.04
N ALA A 72 16.57 17.51 -16.96
CA ALA A 72 15.46 18.41 -17.26
C ALA A 72 14.20 17.98 -16.50
N THR A 73 13.33 18.93 -16.13
CA THR A 73 11.96 18.64 -15.67
C THR A 73 10.98 19.06 -16.76
N ILE A 74 10.24 18.10 -17.30
CA ILE A 74 9.33 18.29 -18.44
C ILE A 74 7.98 17.69 -18.06
N ASN A 75 6.90 18.48 -18.10
CA ASN A 75 5.56 18.08 -17.64
C ASN A 75 5.55 17.43 -16.24
N GLY A 76 6.39 17.91 -15.32
CA GLY A 76 6.56 17.38 -13.97
C GLY A 76 7.48 16.15 -13.85
N GLN A 77 7.70 15.38 -14.92
CA GLN A 77 8.67 14.29 -14.94
C GLN A 77 10.09 14.86 -14.92
N THR A 78 10.90 14.46 -13.92
CA THR A 78 12.28 14.93 -13.76
C THR A 78 13.27 13.87 -14.20
N PHE A 79 14.06 14.21 -15.22
CA PHE A 79 15.09 13.36 -15.81
C PHE A 79 16.47 13.83 -15.36
N THR A 80 17.36 12.90 -14.99
CA THR A 80 18.76 13.21 -14.67
C THR A 80 19.64 13.42 -15.91
N LYS A 81 19.16 12.99 -17.09
CA LYS A 81 19.78 13.18 -18.41
C LYS A 81 18.76 12.92 -19.53
N PRO A 82 19.03 13.32 -20.79
CA PRO A 82 18.16 13.01 -21.93
C PRO A 82 18.09 11.51 -22.23
N SER A 83 17.01 11.09 -22.91
CA SER A 83 16.91 9.71 -23.44
C SER A 83 17.86 9.49 -24.61
N ARG A 84 18.09 10.53 -25.44
CA ARG A 84 19.10 10.56 -26.51
C ARG A 84 19.71 11.96 -26.62
N CYS A 85 20.98 12.03 -27.00
CA CYS A 85 21.66 13.26 -27.42
C CYS A 85 21.95 13.20 -28.91
N LYS A 86 21.69 14.28 -29.64
CA LYS A 86 21.69 14.28 -31.11
C LYS A 86 22.36 15.55 -31.64
N ASN A 87 23.59 15.39 -32.11
CA ASN A 87 24.31 16.43 -32.83
C ASN A 87 23.79 16.50 -34.27
N THR A 88 23.41 17.69 -34.74
CA THR A 88 22.99 17.93 -36.14
C THR A 88 24.03 18.72 -36.94
N GLY A 89 25.27 18.80 -36.47
CA GLY A 89 26.35 19.63 -37.01
C GLY A 89 26.22 21.13 -36.67
N PHE A 90 25.00 21.61 -36.47
CA PHE A 90 24.68 23.02 -36.16
C PHE A 90 24.16 23.23 -34.73
N ASN A 91 23.54 22.21 -34.12
CA ASN A 91 23.00 22.25 -32.76
C ASN A 91 23.18 20.89 -32.09
N MET A 92 23.27 20.89 -30.76
CA MET A 92 23.07 19.71 -29.93
C MET A 92 21.63 19.68 -29.42
N TRP A 93 20.95 18.56 -29.63
CA TRP A 93 19.59 18.35 -29.15
C TRP A 93 19.55 17.30 -28.04
N GLY A 94 18.82 17.59 -26.97
CA GLY A 94 18.34 16.59 -26.03
C GLY A 94 16.96 16.11 -26.46
N GLU A 95 16.80 14.80 -26.65
CA GLU A 95 15.51 14.15 -26.87
C GLU A 95 15.14 13.32 -25.63
N PHE A 96 13.93 13.53 -25.12
CA PHE A 96 13.40 12.93 -23.90
C PHE A 96 12.12 12.14 -24.24
N ASP A 97 12.07 10.85 -23.94
CA ASP A 97 10.84 10.05 -24.09
C ASP A 97 10.06 10.07 -22.77
N LEU A 98 9.04 10.93 -22.70
CA LEU A 98 8.10 11.00 -21.59
C LEU A 98 7.03 9.91 -21.73
N ILE A 99 6.49 9.44 -20.60
CA ILE A 99 5.22 8.70 -20.62
C ILE A 99 4.11 9.66 -21.04
N ASP A 100 3.32 9.27 -22.05
CA ASP A 100 2.17 10.02 -22.58
C ASP A 100 1.10 9.01 -23.00
N ASP A 101 0.01 8.93 -22.24
CA ASP A 101 -1.05 7.94 -22.39
C ASP A 101 -1.77 8.05 -23.75
N SER A 102 -1.69 9.20 -24.43
CA SER A 102 -2.18 9.35 -25.80
C SER A 102 -1.38 8.52 -26.83
N CYS A 103 -0.19 8.05 -26.45
CA CYS A 103 0.61 7.11 -27.23
C CYS A 103 0.48 5.65 -26.75
N GLU A 104 -0.16 5.35 -25.61
CA GLU A 104 -0.30 3.96 -25.14
C GLU A 104 -1.38 3.24 -25.94
N ALA A 105 -0.99 2.25 -26.73
CA ALA A 105 -1.92 1.25 -27.21
C ALA A 105 -2.32 0.37 -26.02
N ASN A 106 -3.61 0.07 -25.88
CA ASN A 106 -4.14 -0.59 -24.69
C ASN A 106 -5.15 -1.67 -25.09
N TRP A 107 -5.25 -2.68 -24.24
CA TRP A 107 -6.38 -3.59 -24.25
C TRP A 107 -7.60 -2.85 -23.69
N ALA A 108 -8.79 -3.15 -24.21
CA ALA A 108 -10.02 -2.59 -23.67
C ALA A 108 -10.13 -2.89 -22.17
N ALA A 109 -10.70 -1.93 -21.41
CA ALA A 109 -10.99 -2.11 -19.99
C ALA A 109 -11.84 -3.35 -19.73
N THR A 110 -11.77 -3.87 -18.49
CA THR A 110 -12.61 -4.97 -18.03
C THR A 110 -14.09 -4.65 -18.17
N ASP A 111 -14.93 -5.68 -18.34
CA ASP A 111 -16.35 -5.50 -18.57
C ASP A 111 -17.08 -4.93 -17.34
N ASP A 112 -17.32 -3.62 -17.32
CA ASP A 112 -17.98 -2.86 -16.24
C ASP A 112 -19.49 -3.17 -16.08
N GLY A 113 -19.96 -4.29 -16.62
CA GLY A 113 -21.38 -4.61 -16.78
C GLY A 113 -22.14 -3.78 -17.83
N GLY A 114 -21.46 -2.82 -18.48
CA GLY A 114 -22.02 -2.03 -19.58
C GLY A 114 -22.24 -2.87 -20.84
N GLY A 115 -23.39 -2.73 -21.49
CA GLY A 115 -23.80 -3.55 -22.66
C GLY A 115 -23.02 -3.33 -23.97
N TYR A 116 -21.74 -2.94 -23.92
CA TYR A 116 -20.90 -2.65 -25.07
C TYR A 116 -19.99 -3.83 -25.43
N ASN A 117 -20.26 -4.46 -26.56
CA ASN A 117 -19.57 -5.68 -27.04
C ASN A 117 -18.05 -5.57 -27.34
N TRP A 118 -17.34 -4.53 -26.90
CA TRP A 118 -15.96 -4.18 -27.32
C TRP A 118 -14.94 -4.08 -26.16
N THR A 119 -15.31 -4.57 -24.97
CA THR A 119 -14.55 -4.64 -23.70
C THR A 119 -13.64 -5.89 -23.58
N HIS A 120 -12.84 -5.99 -22.52
CA HIS A 120 -12.16 -7.23 -22.11
C HIS A 120 -13.16 -8.19 -21.45
N LYS A 121 -13.22 -9.43 -21.96
CA LYS A 121 -14.22 -10.45 -21.63
C LYS A 121 -13.62 -11.71 -21.05
N ASN A 122 -14.37 -12.32 -20.14
CA ASN A 122 -14.22 -13.72 -19.72
C ASN A 122 -15.09 -14.58 -20.65
N ASP A 123 -14.49 -15.17 -21.68
CA ASP A 123 -15.17 -16.01 -22.68
C ASP A 123 -15.48 -17.44 -22.15
N GLY A 124 -15.26 -17.69 -20.86
CA GLY A 124 -15.63 -18.94 -20.20
C GLY A 124 -14.66 -20.11 -20.40
N CYS A 125 -15.01 -21.23 -19.78
CA CYS A 125 -14.22 -22.46 -19.81
C CYS A 125 -14.28 -23.13 -21.18
N GLN A 126 -13.10 -23.47 -21.73
CA GLN A 126 -12.99 -24.17 -23.01
C GLN A 126 -13.15 -25.67 -22.79
N SER A 127 -14.16 -26.27 -23.42
CA SER A 127 -14.52 -27.69 -23.24
C SER A 127 -13.76 -28.67 -24.14
N SER A 128 -13.05 -28.18 -25.16
CA SER A 128 -12.42 -29.02 -26.19
C SER A 128 -11.26 -28.33 -26.91
N GLY A 129 -10.50 -29.09 -27.71
CA GLY A 129 -9.35 -28.59 -28.47
C GLY A 129 -8.09 -28.33 -27.64
N THR A 130 -7.12 -27.62 -28.23
CA THR A 130 -5.78 -27.36 -27.67
C THR A 130 -5.78 -26.65 -26.30
N TYR A 131 -6.89 -26.01 -25.94
CA TYR A 131 -7.05 -25.25 -24.71
C TYR A 131 -8.14 -25.80 -23.79
N ALA A 132 -8.58 -27.05 -24.00
CA ALA A 132 -9.53 -27.72 -23.10
C ALA A 132 -9.07 -27.65 -21.63
N GLY A 133 -10.01 -27.37 -20.73
CA GLY A 133 -9.73 -27.22 -19.29
C GLY A 133 -9.18 -25.85 -18.87
N LYS A 134 -9.11 -24.87 -19.78
CA LYS A 134 -8.66 -23.49 -19.49
C LYS A 134 -9.81 -22.50 -19.60
N ARG A 135 -9.72 -21.39 -18.88
CA ARG A 135 -10.56 -20.21 -19.12
C ARG A 135 -10.01 -19.44 -20.32
N LYS A 136 -10.88 -19.05 -21.24
CA LYS A 136 -10.55 -18.08 -22.28
C LYS A 136 -10.88 -16.67 -21.80
N TYR A 137 -9.96 -15.75 -22.07
CA TYR A 137 -10.21 -14.32 -22.03
C TYR A 137 -9.97 -13.74 -23.43
N SER A 138 -10.69 -12.67 -23.80
CA SER A 138 -10.39 -11.90 -25.00
C SER A 138 -10.55 -10.41 -24.76
N SER A 139 -9.79 -9.59 -25.48
CA SER A 139 -9.94 -8.12 -25.42
C SER A 139 -9.55 -7.48 -26.73
N ARG A 140 -10.30 -6.43 -27.10
CA ARG A 140 -10.02 -5.59 -28.25
C ARG A 140 -8.82 -4.68 -27.97
N ILE A 141 -7.95 -4.48 -28.96
CA ILE A 141 -6.92 -3.45 -28.88
C ILE A 141 -7.46 -2.08 -29.30
N TRP A 142 -7.04 -1.04 -28.59
CA TRP A 142 -7.39 0.36 -28.80
C TRP A 142 -6.16 1.26 -28.82
N ASN A 143 -6.35 2.50 -29.29
CA ASN A 143 -5.33 3.55 -29.36
C ASN A 143 -4.01 3.14 -30.06
N VAL A 144 -4.09 2.32 -31.10
CA VAL A 144 -2.92 1.93 -31.90
C VAL A 144 -2.44 3.13 -32.75
N VAL A 145 -1.28 3.68 -32.40
CA VAL A 145 -0.67 4.84 -33.09
C VAL A 145 0.66 4.43 -33.73
N GLY A 146 0.84 4.76 -35.01
CA GLY A 146 2.12 4.63 -35.72
C GLY A 146 2.51 3.24 -36.24
N ILE A 147 1.78 2.18 -35.88
CA ILE A 147 2.00 0.79 -36.34
C ILE A 147 0.67 0.12 -36.74
N SER A 148 0.70 -1.11 -37.28
CA SER A 148 -0.53 -1.86 -37.58
C SER A 148 -1.18 -2.45 -36.33
N TRP A 149 -2.47 -2.82 -36.43
CA TRP A 149 -3.21 -3.43 -35.31
C TRP A 149 -2.70 -4.86 -35.03
N GLU A 150 -2.27 -5.57 -36.08
CA GLU A 150 -1.58 -6.86 -36.02
C GLU A 150 -0.25 -6.75 -35.27
N GLU A 151 0.57 -5.75 -35.59
CA GLU A 151 1.86 -5.52 -34.94
C GLU A 151 1.69 -5.09 -33.48
N ALA A 152 0.70 -4.24 -33.20
CA ALA A 152 0.36 -3.83 -31.85
C ALA A 152 -0.14 -5.01 -31.01
N CYS A 153 -1.08 -5.81 -31.53
CA CYS A 153 -1.57 -7.02 -30.87
C CYS A 153 -0.44 -8.02 -30.56
N ALA A 154 0.51 -8.20 -31.50
CA ALA A 154 1.64 -9.09 -31.29
C ALA A 154 2.66 -8.60 -30.23
N LYS A 155 2.67 -7.30 -29.90
CA LYS A 155 3.67 -6.66 -29.01
C LYS A 155 3.12 -6.14 -27.69
N LEU A 156 1.80 -5.96 -27.56
CA LEU A 156 1.16 -5.37 -26.38
C LEU A 156 0.95 -6.45 -25.30
N PRO A 157 1.68 -6.40 -24.17
CA PRO A 157 1.52 -7.40 -23.12
C PRO A 157 0.20 -7.25 -22.37
N LEU A 158 -0.18 -8.30 -21.64
CA LEU A 158 -1.23 -8.24 -20.62
C LEU A 158 -0.86 -9.16 -19.46
N THR A 159 -0.96 -8.67 -18.22
CA THR A 159 -0.87 -9.52 -17.03
C THR A 159 -2.28 -9.98 -16.64
N ILE A 160 -2.49 -11.29 -16.56
CA ILE A 160 -3.72 -11.92 -16.05
C ILE A 160 -3.33 -12.92 -14.97
N ALA A 161 -3.98 -12.90 -13.81
CA ALA A 161 -3.74 -13.83 -12.70
C ALA A 161 -2.25 -14.00 -12.34
N GLY A 162 -1.52 -12.88 -12.22
CA GLY A 162 -0.10 -12.86 -11.87
C GLY A 162 0.85 -13.30 -12.98
N LYS A 163 0.35 -13.51 -14.20
CA LYS A 163 1.13 -13.94 -15.36
C LYS A 163 1.12 -12.89 -16.46
N THR A 164 2.25 -12.25 -16.68
CA THR A 164 2.48 -11.39 -17.86
C THR A 164 2.62 -12.26 -19.11
N TYR A 165 1.68 -12.10 -20.02
CA TYR A 165 1.78 -12.60 -21.38
C TYR A 165 2.35 -11.48 -22.25
N THR A 166 3.54 -11.67 -22.83
CA THR A 166 4.19 -10.68 -23.72
C THR A 166 3.51 -10.55 -25.08
N THR A 167 2.68 -11.52 -25.44
CA THR A 167 1.86 -11.57 -26.64
C THR A 167 0.63 -12.45 -26.34
N PRO A 168 -0.55 -12.19 -26.94
CA PRO A 168 -1.71 -13.08 -26.83
C PRO A 168 -1.41 -14.48 -27.38
N HIS A 169 -2.20 -15.50 -26.98
CA HIS A 169 -2.09 -16.82 -27.62
C HIS A 169 -2.56 -16.79 -29.08
N ARG A 170 -3.47 -15.85 -29.41
CA ARG A 170 -3.95 -15.56 -30.77
C ARG A 170 -4.24 -14.07 -30.90
N CYS A 171 -3.87 -13.50 -32.05
CA CYS A 171 -4.40 -12.23 -32.54
C CYS A 171 -5.48 -12.55 -33.57
N VAL A 172 -6.70 -12.04 -33.36
CA VAL A 172 -7.87 -12.32 -34.19
C VAL A 172 -8.43 -11.00 -34.74
N ASN A 173 -8.30 -10.80 -36.05
CA ASN A 173 -8.94 -9.67 -36.73
C ASN A 173 -10.41 -10.03 -36.99
N THR A 174 -11.34 -9.42 -36.26
CA THR A 174 -12.79 -9.70 -36.40
C THR A 174 -13.47 -8.78 -37.44
N GLY A 175 -12.72 -7.85 -38.04
CA GLY A 175 -13.12 -7.08 -39.23
C GLY A 175 -14.07 -5.89 -38.97
N GLY A 176 -14.10 -4.95 -39.93
CA GLY A 176 -14.98 -3.79 -39.90
C GLY A 176 -14.83 -2.94 -38.63
N ALA A 177 -15.95 -2.55 -38.01
CA ALA A 177 -15.97 -1.73 -36.79
C ALA A 177 -15.46 -2.46 -35.52
N THR A 178 -15.19 -3.77 -35.59
CA THR A 178 -14.95 -4.62 -34.42
C THR A 178 -13.48 -4.70 -33.97
N GLY A 179 -12.54 -4.43 -34.89
CA GLY A 179 -11.10 -4.31 -34.61
C GLY A 179 -10.31 -5.62 -34.56
N MET A 180 -9.10 -5.52 -33.99
CA MET A 180 -8.23 -6.64 -33.65
C MET A 180 -8.42 -7.01 -32.18
N TRP A 181 -8.41 -8.31 -31.89
CA TRP A 181 -8.57 -8.87 -30.55
C TRP A 181 -7.38 -9.76 -30.18
N GLY A 182 -6.94 -9.67 -28.92
CA GLY A 182 -6.10 -10.69 -28.31
C GLY A 182 -6.97 -11.76 -27.65
N GLU A 183 -6.55 -13.03 -27.74
CA GLU A 183 -7.12 -14.14 -26.96
C GLU A 183 -6.06 -14.74 -26.02
N TRP A 184 -6.44 -15.00 -24.77
CA TRP A 184 -5.60 -15.68 -23.77
C TRP A 184 -6.31 -16.91 -23.20
N TYR A 185 -5.54 -17.97 -22.96
CA TYR A 185 -6.02 -19.20 -22.35
C TYR A 185 -5.27 -19.45 -21.03
N VAL A 186 -5.97 -19.21 -19.92
CA VAL A 186 -5.43 -19.16 -18.57
C VAL A 186 -5.86 -20.43 -17.80
N ALA A 187 -4.98 -20.96 -16.95
CA ALA A 187 -5.31 -22.11 -16.10
C ALA A 187 -6.26 -21.66 -14.97
N ASP A 188 -7.30 -22.45 -14.72
CA ASP A 188 -8.36 -22.13 -13.76
C ASP A 188 -9.00 -23.45 -13.29
N SER A 189 -8.96 -23.72 -12.00
CA SER A 189 -9.50 -24.94 -11.39
C SER A 189 -11.00 -25.14 -11.63
N SER A 190 -11.78 -24.06 -11.79
CA SER A 190 -13.21 -24.12 -12.11
C SER A 190 -13.50 -24.55 -13.55
N CYS A 191 -12.47 -24.56 -14.42
CA CYS A 191 -12.54 -25.11 -15.77
C CYS A 191 -11.96 -26.53 -15.88
N GLU A 192 -11.31 -27.05 -14.85
CA GLU A 192 -10.66 -28.36 -14.86
C GLU A 192 -11.65 -29.48 -14.53
N ALA A 193 -11.57 -30.61 -15.25
CA ALA A 193 -12.44 -31.76 -15.00
C ALA A 193 -12.13 -32.50 -13.67
N ALA A 194 -10.94 -32.26 -13.10
CA ALA A 194 -10.49 -32.82 -11.83
C ALA A 194 -9.45 -31.85 -11.19
N PRO A 195 -9.92 -30.76 -10.56
CA PRO A 195 -9.03 -29.82 -9.88
C PRO A 195 -8.33 -30.44 -8.67
N GLN A 196 -7.17 -29.89 -8.29
CA GLN A 196 -6.38 -30.36 -7.17
C GLN A 196 -7.16 -30.21 -5.85
N ALA A 197 -7.34 -31.32 -5.14
CA ALA A 197 -8.04 -31.33 -3.85
C ALA A 197 -7.28 -30.51 -2.79
N TYR A 198 -8.04 -29.77 -1.96
CA TYR A 198 -7.52 -29.12 -0.76
C TYR A 198 -7.04 -30.18 0.23
N ASN A 199 -5.81 -30.01 0.71
CA ASN A 199 -5.17 -30.89 1.67
C ASN A 199 -4.34 -30.02 2.62
N ARG A 200 -4.26 -30.36 3.91
CA ARG A 200 -3.43 -29.59 4.84
C ARG A 200 -1.97 -29.63 4.39
N GLY A 201 -1.39 -28.46 4.13
CA GLY A 201 -0.02 -28.31 3.64
C GLY A 201 1.00 -28.96 4.57
N ALA A 202 2.09 -29.47 3.97
CA ALA A 202 3.10 -30.26 4.67
C ALA A 202 3.81 -29.48 5.78
N ASN A 203 4.14 -30.18 6.87
CA ASN A 203 5.02 -29.67 7.93
C ASN A 203 6.50 -29.87 7.49
N ASP A 204 6.89 -29.22 6.40
CA ASP A 204 8.20 -29.35 5.76
C ASP A 204 9.31 -28.55 6.47
N SER A 205 10.54 -28.65 5.98
CA SER A 205 11.68 -27.91 6.54
C SER A 205 11.66 -26.44 6.13
N LEU A 206 12.05 -25.56 7.06
CA LEU A 206 12.32 -24.15 6.79
C LEU A 206 13.46 -23.99 5.75
N LYS A 207 13.34 -22.98 4.89
CA LYS A 207 14.33 -22.57 3.89
C LYS A 207 15.55 -21.89 4.51
N ARG A 208 15.36 -21.15 5.61
CA ARG A 208 16.45 -20.53 6.40
C ARG A 208 16.57 -21.24 7.75
N THR A 209 17.74 -21.14 8.37
CA THR A 209 18.01 -21.71 9.70
C THR A 209 17.51 -20.80 10.83
N GLY A 210 17.66 -21.25 12.09
CA GLY A 210 17.26 -20.49 13.29
C GLY A 210 15.77 -20.55 13.61
N THR A 211 15.40 -20.00 14.77
CA THR A 211 14.00 -19.81 15.18
C THR A 211 13.29 -18.82 14.27
N LEU A 212 12.01 -19.02 14.02
CA LEU A 212 11.12 -17.99 13.50
C LEU A 212 10.83 -17.00 14.64
N PRO A 213 11.13 -15.71 14.54
CA PRO A 213 10.81 -14.81 15.64
C PRO A 213 9.29 -14.62 15.78
N GLY A 214 8.59 -14.42 14.66
CA GLY A 214 7.15 -14.20 14.59
C GLY A 214 6.80 -13.24 13.47
N TYR A 215 5.51 -12.95 13.31
CA TYR A 215 5.06 -11.98 12.31
C TYR A 215 4.99 -10.55 12.86
N VAL A 216 5.21 -9.58 11.99
CA VAL A 216 4.74 -8.21 12.19
C VAL A 216 3.40 -8.02 11.49
N ASP A 217 2.50 -7.30 12.14
CA ASP A 217 1.40 -6.63 11.46
C ASP A 217 1.82 -5.18 11.17
N LEU A 218 1.93 -4.82 9.89
CA LEU A 218 2.43 -3.53 9.46
C LEU A 218 1.37 -2.42 9.46
N HIS A 219 0.10 -2.73 9.75
CA HIS A 219 -0.99 -1.78 9.53
C HIS A 219 -2.21 -2.05 10.43
N THR A 220 -2.40 -1.26 11.49
CA THR A 220 -3.51 -1.43 12.45
C THR A 220 -3.97 -0.12 13.12
N HIS A 221 -5.27 -0.03 13.43
CA HIS A 221 -5.90 1.19 14.01
C HIS A 221 -6.68 0.93 15.31
N PRO A 222 -6.06 0.42 16.39
CA PRO A 222 -6.76 0.15 17.64
C PRO A 222 -7.50 1.38 18.19
N MET A 223 -6.96 2.58 17.97
CA MET A 223 -7.48 3.87 18.46
C MET A 223 -8.44 4.59 17.49
N ALA A 224 -8.96 3.93 16.45
CA ALA A 224 -9.89 4.53 15.47
C ALA A 224 -11.13 5.20 16.11
N ASN A 225 -11.55 4.74 17.30
CA ASN A 225 -12.62 5.33 18.11
C ASN A 225 -12.32 6.75 18.65
N LEU A 226 -11.10 7.27 18.45
CA LEU A 226 -10.67 8.63 18.80
C LEU A 226 -10.34 9.47 17.55
N GLY A 227 -10.46 8.88 16.35
CA GLY A 227 -10.41 9.58 15.07
C GLY A 227 -11.82 9.85 14.52
N PHE A 228 -11.90 10.46 13.34
CA PHE A 228 -13.16 10.67 12.61
C PHE A 228 -14.23 11.37 13.47
N GLY A 229 -13.80 12.39 14.24
CA GLY A 229 -14.63 13.15 15.19
C GLY A 229 -15.21 12.35 16.37
N GLY A 230 -14.76 11.12 16.59
CA GLY A 230 -15.21 10.28 17.71
C GLY A 230 -16.63 9.70 17.59
N VAL A 231 -17.37 10.01 16.53
CA VAL A 231 -18.78 9.59 16.36
C VAL A 231 -18.99 8.42 15.40
N ILE A 232 -18.04 8.16 14.50
CA ILE A 232 -18.17 7.11 13.47
C ILE A 232 -17.85 5.72 14.03
N PHE A 233 -16.84 5.60 14.88
CA PHE A 233 -16.27 4.31 15.29
C PHE A 233 -16.52 4.02 16.78
N HIS A 234 -17.25 2.94 17.09
CA HIS A 234 -17.68 2.60 18.44
C HIS A 234 -16.77 1.60 19.16
N GLY A 235 -16.51 1.86 20.46
CA GLY A 235 -15.81 0.96 21.37
C GLY A 235 -14.31 1.24 21.54
N SER A 236 -13.83 1.14 22.79
CA SER A 236 -12.43 1.35 23.18
C SER A 236 -11.60 0.05 23.08
N PRO A 237 -10.33 0.11 22.65
CA PRO A 237 -9.46 -1.06 22.62
C PRO A 237 -8.99 -1.52 24.02
N PHE A 238 -9.20 -0.76 25.10
CA PHE A 238 -8.85 -1.17 26.46
C PHE A 238 -9.79 -0.60 27.53
N GLY A 239 -9.62 -1.07 28.77
CA GLY A 239 -10.50 -0.80 29.91
C GLY A 239 -11.43 -1.98 30.22
N PRO A 240 -12.32 -1.87 31.22
CA PRO A 240 -13.26 -2.94 31.55
C PRO A 240 -14.22 -3.21 30.39
N ALA A 241 -14.34 -4.48 29.97
CA ALA A 241 -15.12 -4.88 28.79
C ALA A 241 -16.57 -4.34 28.76
N ALA A 242 -17.25 -4.30 29.90
CA ALA A 242 -18.62 -3.80 30.04
C ALA A 242 -18.77 -2.28 29.83
N THR A 243 -17.67 -1.53 29.72
CA THR A 243 -17.65 -0.11 29.36
C THR A 243 -16.92 0.10 28.04
N ALA A 244 -15.77 -0.54 27.85
CA ALA A 244 -14.97 -0.45 26.63
C ALA A 244 -15.70 -0.98 25.39
N LEU A 245 -16.53 -2.01 25.56
CA LEU A 245 -17.29 -2.66 24.49
C LEU A 245 -18.80 -2.68 24.82
N ALA A 246 -19.31 -1.62 25.45
CA ALA A 246 -20.73 -1.49 25.79
C ALA A 246 -21.65 -1.46 24.54
N ASP A 247 -22.97 -1.54 24.73
CA ASP A 247 -23.96 -1.38 23.65
C ASP A 247 -23.75 -0.06 22.89
N CYS A 248 -23.76 -0.14 21.55
CA CYS A 248 -23.66 1.01 20.66
C CYS A 248 -24.94 1.88 20.75
N PRO A 249 -24.85 3.23 20.86
CA PRO A 249 -26.00 4.11 21.04
C PRO A 249 -26.82 4.40 19.75
N SER A 250 -27.02 3.40 18.87
CA SER A 250 -27.63 3.59 17.53
C SER A 250 -29.15 3.78 17.50
N THR A 251 -29.86 3.62 18.62
CA THR A 251 -31.34 3.59 18.67
C THR A 251 -32.00 4.90 19.07
N SER A 252 -31.24 5.89 19.56
CA SER A 252 -31.80 7.17 20.04
C SER A 252 -30.90 8.40 19.89
N ASP A 253 -29.65 8.25 19.43
CA ASP A 253 -28.73 9.37 19.18
C ASP A 253 -28.71 9.70 17.67
N GLU A 254 -29.13 10.92 17.32
CA GLU A 254 -29.17 11.40 15.94
C GLU A 254 -27.77 11.63 15.35
N GLY A 255 -26.80 12.11 16.16
CA GLY A 255 -25.42 12.32 15.72
C GLY A 255 -24.70 10.99 15.49
N HIS A 256 -24.79 10.08 16.45
CA HIS A 256 -24.18 8.76 16.33
C HIS A 256 -24.82 7.94 15.20
N SER A 257 -26.15 7.88 15.10
CA SER A 257 -26.81 7.14 14.00
C SER A 257 -26.62 7.80 12.62
N ALA A 258 -26.42 9.12 12.54
CA ALA A 258 -26.05 9.80 11.28
C ALA A 258 -24.59 9.52 10.86
N GLY A 259 -23.67 9.34 11.80
CA GLY A 259 -22.28 8.94 11.54
C GLY A 259 -22.14 7.44 11.37
N HIS A 260 -22.03 6.73 12.50
CA HIS A 260 -21.76 5.30 12.61
C HIS A 260 -22.60 4.44 11.66
N SER A 261 -23.94 4.48 11.76
CA SER A 261 -24.80 3.59 10.95
C SER A 261 -24.86 3.94 9.46
N ARG A 262 -24.54 5.19 9.05
CA ARG A 262 -24.48 5.55 7.62
C ARG A 262 -23.11 5.21 7.02
N VAL A 263 -22.02 5.37 7.76
CA VAL A 263 -20.68 4.95 7.31
C VAL A 263 -20.59 3.44 7.19
N GLU A 264 -21.11 2.68 8.16
CA GLU A 264 -21.20 1.20 8.07
C GLU A 264 -21.90 0.78 6.77
N ALA A 265 -23.04 1.40 6.46
CA ALA A 265 -23.82 1.13 5.25
C ALA A 265 -23.07 1.49 3.96
N ILE A 266 -22.35 2.63 3.93
CA ILE A 266 -21.55 3.06 2.78
C ILE A 266 -20.39 2.09 2.51
N VAL A 267 -19.73 1.57 3.56
CA VAL A 267 -18.62 0.60 3.43
C VAL A 267 -19.15 -0.83 3.18
N GLN A 268 -20.44 -1.08 3.41
CA GLN A 268 -21.17 -2.31 3.03
C GLN A 268 -21.92 -2.19 1.68
N ASP A 269 -21.64 -1.15 0.87
CA ASP A 269 -22.32 -0.84 -0.40
C ASP A 269 -23.86 -0.61 -0.33
N ASP A 270 -24.47 -0.53 0.86
CA ASP A 270 -25.88 -0.17 1.05
C ASP A 270 -26.09 1.35 0.96
N ILE A 271 -25.80 1.90 -0.22
CA ILE A 271 -25.98 3.32 -0.55
C ILE A 271 -27.46 3.74 -0.40
N ILE A 272 -28.42 2.83 -0.59
CA ILE A 272 -29.85 3.11 -0.45
C ILE A 272 -30.25 3.22 1.02
N GLY A 273 -29.82 2.30 1.88
CA GLY A 273 -30.04 2.37 3.32
C GLY A 273 -29.30 3.52 3.99
N ALA A 274 -28.12 3.90 3.47
CA ALA A 274 -27.44 5.13 3.84
C ALA A 274 -28.25 6.38 3.42
N LEU A 275 -28.79 6.40 2.20
CA LEU A 275 -29.58 7.53 1.66
C LEU A 275 -30.85 7.77 2.46
N LEU A 276 -31.63 6.71 2.69
CA LEU A 276 -32.89 6.76 3.43
C LEU A 276 -32.69 6.85 4.94
N GLY A 277 -31.45 6.72 5.43
CA GLY A 277 -31.14 6.67 6.87
C GLY A 277 -31.71 5.43 7.57
N THR A 278 -32.08 4.39 6.81
CA THR A 278 -32.74 3.17 7.30
C THR A 278 -31.78 2.04 7.65
N ALA A 279 -30.51 2.11 7.22
CA ALA A 279 -29.52 1.10 7.56
C ALA A 279 -29.33 0.99 9.09
N ARG A 280 -29.49 -0.22 9.63
CA ARG A 280 -29.33 -0.55 11.05
C ARG A 280 -28.83 -1.98 11.20
N HIS A 281 -27.88 -2.14 12.13
CA HIS A 281 -27.33 -3.42 12.57
C HIS A 281 -27.55 -3.60 14.08
N ASP A 282 -27.37 -4.83 14.60
CA ASP A 282 -27.56 -5.09 16.03
C ASP A 282 -26.45 -4.41 16.83
N ASN A 283 -26.86 -3.52 17.73
CA ASN A 283 -25.99 -2.60 18.44
C ASN A 283 -25.39 -3.20 19.72
N ARG A 284 -25.90 -4.35 20.17
CA ARG A 284 -25.58 -4.90 21.49
C ARG A 284 -24.12 -5.37 21.57
N GLY A 285 -23.41 -4.89 22.59
CA GLY A 285 -22.01 -5.17 22.82
C GLY A 285 -21.82 -6.26 23.86
N TYR A 286 -20.89 -6.03 24.78
CA TYR A 286 -20.55 -6.93 25.89
C TYR A 286 -21.73 -7.11 26.85
N ALA A 287 -22.12 -8.32 27.26
CA ALA A 287 -21.49 -9.61 26.96
C ALA A 287 -22.14 -10.36 25.78
N GLY A 288 -23.12 -9.76 25.09
CA GLY A 288 -23.96 -10.44 24.11
C GLY A 288 -23.31 -10.68 22.74
N PHE A 289 -22.73 -9.63 22.14
CA PHE A 289 -22.09 -9.64 20.82
C PHE A 289 -22.87 -10.38 19.70
N PRO A 290 -24.19 -10.19 19.53
CA PRO A 290 -25.00 -10.92 18.53
C PRO A 290 -24.62 -10.62 17.06
N TYR A 291 -23.91 -9.53 16.80
CA TYR A 291 -23.47 -9.12 15.46
C TYR A 291 -21.98 -8.78 15.43
N TRP A 292 -21.59 -7.66 16.04
CA TRP A 292 -20.19 -7.24 16.13
C TRP A 292 -19.47 -7.90 17.33
N PRO A 293 -18.13 -8.01 17.32
CA PRO A 293 -17.24 -7.79 16.18
C PRO A 293 -17.45 -8.85 15.08
N ALA A 294 -17.25 -8.48 13.81
CA ALA A 294 -17.51 -9.31 12.64
C ALA A 294 -16.56 -8.95 11.49
N ASN A 295 -16.27 -9.91 10.60
CA ASN A 295 -15.41 -9.69 9.42
C ASN A 295 -15.93 -8.60 8.46
N ASN A 296 -17.23 -8.28 8.55
CA ASN A 296 -17.93 -7.32 7.72
C ASN A 296 -18.54 -6.16 8.53
N SER A 297 -18.05 -5.88 9.75
CA SER A 297 -18.43 -4.69 10.53
C SER A 297 -17.20 -3.80 10.69
N TYR A 298 -17.33 -2.54 10.26
CA TYR A 298 -16.20 -1.65 9.99
C TYR A 298 -16.14 -0.46 10.94
N THR A 299 -17.27 -0.11 11.54
CA THR A 299 -17.46 1.00 12.48
C THR A 299 -17.44 0.55 13.95
N HIS A 300 -17.06 -0.70 14.21
CA HIS A 300 -17.04 -1.32 15.54
C HIS A 300 -15.65 -1.83 15.92
N GLN A 301 -15.26 -1.67 17.18
CA GLN A 301 -13.98 -2.13 17.72
C GLN A 301 -13.72 -3.62 17.46
N THR A 302 -12.65 -3.92 16.71
CA THR A 302 -12.15 -5.28 16.40
C THR A 302 -10.75 -5.57 16.97
N MET A 303 -10.21 -4.65 17.79
CA MET A 303 -8.85 -4.68 18.35
C MET A 303 -8.80 -4.46 19.88
N TYR A 304 -9.80 -4.93 20.63
CA TYR A 304 -9.73 -4.96 22.09
C TYR A 304 -8.51 -5.76 22.59
N TYR A 305 -7.91 -5.34 23.71
CA TYR A 305 -6.57 -5.76 24.13
C TYR A 305 -6.41 -7.28 24.32
N GLU A 306 -7.47 -8.00 24.70
CA GLU A 306 -7.44 -9.46 24.83
C GLU A 306 -7.36 -10.16 23.46
N TRP A 307 -7.91 -9.54 22.41
CA TRP A 307 -7.83 -10.04 21.04
C TRP A 307 -6.43 -9.77 20.48
N ILE A 308 -5.87 -8.57 20.69
CA ILE A 308 -4.45 -8.28 20.42
C ILE A 308 -3.56 -9.27 21.18
N LYS A 309 -3.86 -9.56 22.45
CA LYS A 309 -3.14 -10.54 23.28
C LYS A 309 -3.20 -11.95 22.67
N ARG A 310 -4.35 -12.41 22.14
CA ARG A 310 -4.45 -13.70 21.45
C ARG A 310 -3.64 -13.75 20.14
N ALA A 311 -3.62 -12.66 19.36
CA ALA A 311 -2.79 -12.56 18.16
C ALA A 311 -1.29 -12.62 18.51
N TYR A 312 -0.88 -11.90 19.55
CA TYR A 312 0.46 -11.95 20.16
C TYR A 312 0.81 -13.35 20.67
N GLU A 313 -0.02 -13.99 21.48
CA GLU A 313 0.22 -15.33 22.00
C GLU A 313 0.28 -16.38 20.87
N GLY A 314 -0.50 -16.20 19.79
CA GLY A 314 -0.45 -17.02 18.58
C GLY A 314 0.68 -16.70 17.58
N GLY A 315 1.49 -15.66 17.79
CA GLY A 315 2.73 -15.43 17.02
C GLY A 315 3.09 -14.00 16.62
N MET A 316 2.24 -12.99 16.88
CA MET A 316 2.54 -11.60 16.54
C MET A 316 3.63 -11.04 17.47
N ARG A 317 4.78 -10.62 16.93
CA ARG A 317 5.89 -10.04 17.73
C ARG A 317 6.12 -8.57 17.51
N ALA A 318 5.68 -8.02 16.38
CA ALA A 318 5.59 -6.58 16.20
C ALA A 318 4.21 -6.18 15.66
N MET A 319 3.78 -4.95 15.95
CA MET A 319 2.55 -4.36 15.44
C MET A 319 2.78 -2.87 15.23
N VAL A 320 2.47 -2.36 14.05
CA VAL A 320 2.47 -0.92 13.76
C VAL A 320 1.09 -0.39 14.11
N VAL A 321 1.05 0.62 14.98
CA VAL A 321 -0.18 1.28 15.43
C VAL A 321 -0.22 2.67 14.82
N LEU A 322 -1.15 2.86 13.89
CA LEU A 322 -1.31 4.06 13.11
C LEU A 322 -2.44 4.90 13.68
N ALA A 323 -2.12 6.13 14.08
CA ALA A 323 -3.13 7.15 14.31
C ALA A 323 -3.75 7.54 12.96
N VAL A 324 -5.06 7.32 12.79
CA VAL A 324 -5.75 7.45 11.50
C VAL A 324 -6.87 8.50 11.54
N ASN A 325 -6.97 9.31 10.49
CA ASN A 325 -8.03 10.30 10.34
C ASN A 325 -8.21 10.72 8.88
N GLY A 326 -9.33 11.37 8.58
CA GLY A 326 -9.50 12.16 7.37
C GLY A 326 -10.45 13.32 7.64
N ASP A 327 -9.89 14.53 7.78
CA ASP A 327 -10.56 15.78 8.16
C ASP A 327 -11.88 16.02 7.40
N TYR A 328 -11.91 15.64 6.11
CA TYR A 328 -13.05 15.78 5.20
C TYR A 328 -13.47 14.45 4.53
N MET A 329 -13.36 13.32 5.24
CA MET A 329 -13.63 11.99 4.67
C MET A 329 -15.12 11.79 4.29
N PHE A 330 -16.04 12.28 5.14
CA PHE A 330 -17.50 12.22 4.90
C PHE A 330 -18.20 13.59 5.06
N GLY A 331 -17.49 14.69 4.82
CA GLY A 331 -18.04 16.05 4.93
C GLY A 331 -17.27 17.08 4.11
N ALA A 332 -18.00 18.07 3.58
CA ALA A 332 -17.53 19.28 2.89
C ALA A 332 -16.64 19.17 1.61
N THR A 333 -17.04 19.96 0.61
CA THR A 333 -16.26 20.49 -0.53
C THR A 333 -15.57 19.53 -1.53
N ASP A 334 -14.45 18.89 -1.22
CA ASP A 334 -13.44 18.58 -2.27
C ASP A 334 -13.62 17.26 -3.04
N ASN A 335 -14.38 16.29 -2.52
CA ASN A 335 -14.40 14.93 -3.06
C ASN A 335 -15.37 14.71 -4.24
N GLY A 336 -16.16 15.73 -4.62
CA GLY A 336 -17.23 15.59 -5.64
C GLY A 336 -18.40 14.68 -5.22
N LEU A 337 -18.42 14.19 -3.98
CA LEU A 337 -19.44 13.28 -3.45
C LEU A 337 -20.86 13.85 -3.63
N PRO A 338 -21.86 13.01 -3.93
CA PRO A 338 -23.25 13.44 -4.03
C PRO A 338 -23.79 13.88 -2.67
N ASP A 339 -24.77 14.80 -2.66
CA ASP A 339 -25.21 15.53 -1.46
C ASP A 339 -25.75 14.63 -0.33
N ILE A 340 -26.18 13.41 -0.66
CA ILE A 340 -26.48 12.30 0.27
C ILE A 340 -25.43 12.11 1.38
N ILE A 341 -24.13 12.24 1.06
CA ILE A 341 -23.03 12.04 2.02
C ILE A 341 -22.65 13.36 2.71
N LYS A 342 -23.06 14.52 2.18
CA LYS A 342 -22.77 15.83 2.78
C LYS A 342 -23.73 16.09 3.95
N GLY A 343 -23.17 16.41 5.11
CA GLY A 343 -23.95 16.76 6.30
C GLY A 343 -24.12 15.65 7.33
N ILE A 344 -23.26 14.62 7.31
CA ILE A 344 -22.99 13.88 8.55
C ILE A 344 -22.37 14.87 9.55
N ALA A 345 -22.91 14.91 10.77
CA ALA A 345 -22.44 15.80 11.84
C ALA A 345 -21.27 15.14 12.59
N ILE A 346 -20.06 15.18 11.99
CA ILE A 346 -18.92 14.37 12.45
C ILE A 346 -18.30 14.91 13.76
N ALA A 347 -18.34 16.22 14.04
CA ALA A 347 -17.78 16.82 15.25
C ALA A 347 -18.71 17.89 15.86
N THR A 348 -19.31 17.58 17.01
CA THR A 348 -20.04 18.54 17.88
C THR A 348 -19.33 18.77 19.22
N ASP A 349 -18.45 17.87 19.62
CA ASP A 349 -17.58 18.02 20.79
C ASP A 349 -16.26 18.71 20.36
N PRO A 350 -15.89 19.89 20.92
CA PRO A 350 -14.63 20.54 20.60
C PRO A 350 -13.39 19.78 21.09
N VAL A 351 -13.55 18.72 21.89
CA VAL A 351 -12.47 17.75 22.15
C VAL A 351 -12.16 16.97 20.90
N TYR A 352 -13.17 16.45 20.18
CA TYR A 352 -12.99 15.61 18.98
C TYR A 352 -13.10 16.44 17.70
N ASP A 353 -12.20 17.42 17.57
CA ASP A 353 -12.01 18.13 16.31
C ASP A 353 -11.54 17.19 15.17
N LEU A 354 -11.73 17.65 13.94
CA LEU A 354 -11.40 16.88 12.72
C LEU A 354 -9.95 17.08 12.26
N ASN A 355 -9.16 17.97 12.88
CA ASN A 355 -7.80 18.26 12.43
C ASN A 355 -6.90 17.04 12.63
N ASP A 356 -6.27 16.64 11.53
CA ASP A 356 -5.39 15.48 11.45
C ASP A 356 -4.30 15.47 12.53
N MET A 357 -3.63 16.60 12.77
CA MET A 357 -2.53 16.67 13.73
C MET A 357 -3.00 16.63 15.20
N ASN A 358 -4.14 17.25 15.53
CA ASN A 358 -4.74 17.13 16.86
C ASN A 358 -5.23 15.71 17.15
N THR A 359 -5.90 15.09 16.18
CA THR A 359 -6.38 13.72 16.29
C THR A 359 -5.24 12.69 16.33
N LEU A 360 -4.15 12.94 15.60
CA LEU A 360 -2.90 12.18 15.68
C LEU A 360 -2.30 12.23 17.09
N ARG A 361 -2.17 13.43 17.69
CA ARG A 361 -1.68 13.61 19.08
C ARG A 361 -2.54 12.82 20.08
N ARG A 362 -3.87 12.91 19.95
CA ARG A 362 -4.87 12.24 20.80
C ARG A 362 -4.76 10.72 20.75
N GLN A 363 -4.80 10.13 19.54
CA GLN A 363 -4.64 8.70 19.34
C GLN A 363 -3.28 8.21 19.83
N THR A 364 -2.21 8.96 19.55
CA THR A 364 -0.85 8.64 20.02
C THR A 364 -0.78 8.54 21.55
N GLN A 365 -1.35 9.50 22.28
CA GLN A 365 -1.40 9.46 23.74
C GLN A 365 -2.17 8.23 24.24
N ALA A 366 -3.31 7.90 23.63
CA ALA A 366 -4.12 6.75 24.02
C ALA A 366 -3.39 5.40 23.87
N VAL A 367 -2.37 5.28 23.00
CA VAL A 367 -1.51 4.08 22.96
C VAL A 367 -0.58 3.99 24.17
N TYR A 368 -0.03 5.11 24.65
CA TYR A 368 0.72 5.14 25.91
C TYR A 368 -0.18 4.82 27.11
N ASP A 369 -1.41 5.33 27.12
CA ASP A 369 -2.40 5.05 28.15
C ASP A 369 -2.81 3.56 28.14
N MET A 370 -2.98 2.96 26.96
CA MET A 370 -3.18 1.51 26.79
C MET A 370 -2.02 0.69 27.33
N GLN A 371 -0.78 1.11 27.04
CA GLN A 371 0.43 0.48 27.59
C GLN A 371 0.46 0.57 29.13
N ALA A 372 0.14 1.73 29.70
CA ALA A 372 0.06 1.93 31.15
C ALA A 372 -1.06 1.10 31.78
N TRP A 373 -2.21 0.99 31.12
CA TRP A 373 -3.32 0.16 31.57
C TRP A 373 -2.94 -1.33 31.56
N ILE A 374 -2.36 -1.85 30.47
CA ILE A 374 -1.86 -3.23 30.38
C ILE A 374 -0.78 -3.50 31.44
N ASP A 375 0.06 -2.51 31.76
CA ASP A 375 1.03 -2.58 32.85
C ASP A 375 0.35 -2.78 34.22
N THR A 376 -0.71 -2.04 34.55
CA THR A 376 -1.45 -2.25 35.81
C THR A 376 -2.02 -3.67 35.91
N GLN A 377 -2.49 -4.26 34.81
CA GLN A 377 -2.98 -5.64 34.76
C GLN A 377 -1.85 -6.69 34.82
N SER A 378 -0.59 -6.27 34.65
CA SER A 378 0.59 -7.14 34.57
C SER A 378 1.55 -7.01 35.76
N GLY A 379 1.13 -6.35 36.85
CA GLY A 379 1.93 -6.15 38.07
C GLY A 379 2.61 -4.79 38.21
N GLY A 380 2.29 -3.82 37.32
CA GLY A 380 2.72 -2.43 37.42
C GLY A 380 3.59 -1.95 36.24
N PRO A 381 4.10 -0.70 36.31
CA PRO A 381 4.88 -0.10 35.23
C PRO A 381 6.06 -0.96 34.75
N GLY A 382 6.20 -1.04 33.42
CA GLY A 382 7.23 -1.84 32.75
C GLY A 382 6.90 -3.33 32.58
N GLN A 383 5.98 -3.89 33.37
CA GLN A 383 5.81 -5.35 33.47
C GLN A 383 5.05 -5.96 32.29
N GLY A 384 4.15 -5.20 31.66
CA GLY A 384 3.25 -5.66 30.59
C GLY A 384 3.92 -6.15 29.30
N TRP A 385 3.17 -6.93 28.54
CA TRP A 385 3.62 -7.61 27.32
C TRP A 385 3.57 -6.74 26.06
N PHE A 386 2.71 -5.72 26.03
CA PHE A 386 2.55 -4.73 24.95
C PHE A 386 3.52 -3.57 25.18
N ARG A 387 4.60 -3.42 24.40
CA ARG A 387 5.65 -2.42 24.61
C ARG A 387 5.84 -1.48 23.41
N ILE A 388 5.56 -0.20 23.61
CA ILE A 388 5.93 0.87 22.68
C ILE A 388 7.46 0.97 22.57
N VAL A 389 7.98 1.01 21.35
CA VAL A 389 9.42 1.09 21.06
C VAL A 389 9.73 2.25 20.11
N LYS A 390 10.84 2.97 20.36
CA LYS A 390 11.25 4.17 19.61
C LYS A 390 12.53 3.97 18.81
N THR A 391 13.15 2.80 18.91
CA THR A 391 14.36 2.40 18.19
C THR A 391 14.30 0.93 17.75
N PRO A 392 15.02 0.54 16.68
CA PRO A 392 15.15 -0.85 16.27
C PRO A 392 15.79 -1.74 17.35
N ALA A 393 16.72 -1.20 18.16
CA ALA A 393 17.35 -1.92 19.26
C ALA A 393 16.36 -2.25 20.41
N GLU A 394 15.45 -1.32 20.75
CA GLU A 394 14.35 -1.60 21.69
C GLU A 394 13.40 -2.65 21.11
N ALA A 395 13.04 -2.54 19.81
CA ALA A 395 12.20 -3.52 19.13
C ALA A 395 12.83 -4.93 19.19
N GLN A 396 14.12 -5.06 18.87
CA GLN A 396 14.88 -6.31 18.97
C GLN A 396 14.90 -6.85 20.40
N SER A 397 15.12 -6.00 21.41
CA SER A 397 15.13 -6.40 22.82
C SER A 397 13.76 -6.92 23.28
N VAL A 398 12.67 -6.21 22.94
CA VAL A 398 11.29 -6.60 23.25
C VAL A 398 10.92 -7.93 22.56
N ILE A 399 11.23 -8.06 21.27
CA ILE A 399 10.98 -9.27 20.47
C ILE A 399 11.85 -10.44 20.93
N ALA A 400 13.09 -10.21 21.38
CA ALA A 400 13.96 -11.22 21.98
C ALA A 400 13.43 -11.70 23.34
N GLY A 401 12.92 -10.78 24.16
CA GLY A 401 12.22 -11.07 25.42
C GLY A 401 10.83 -11.69 25.25
N GLY A 402 10.40 -12.01 24.04
CA GLY A 402 9.11 -12.65 23.75
C GLY A 402 7.89 -11.76 23.96
N LYS A 403 8.07 -10.43 24.09
CA LYS A 403 6.99 -9.44 24.22
C LYS A 403 6.56 -8.90 22.83
N LEU A 404 5.46 -8.15 22.77
CA LEU A 404 4.99 -7.47 21.56
C LEU A 404 5.66 -6.08 21.46
N ALA A 405 6.42 -5.85 20.40
CA ALA A 405 6.93 -4.54 20.04
C ALA A 405 5.84 -3.73 19.29
N VAL A 406 5.56 -2.53 19.78
CA VAL A 406 4.52 -1.65 19.24
C VAL A 406 5.19 -0.41 18.68
N VAL A 407 5.06 -0.21 17.37
CA VAL A 407 5.66 0.95 16.67
C VAL A 407 4.55 1.95 16.38
N LEU A 408 4.71 3.17 16.89
CA LEU A 408 3.75 4.24 16.66
C LEU A 408 3.94 4.83 15.25
N GLY A 409 2.84 5.18 14.60
CA GLY A 409 2.86 5.85 13.31
C GLY A 409 1.62 6.70 13.04
N ALA A 410 1.57 7.26 11.84
CA ALA A 410 0.50 8.15 11.39
C ALA A 410 0.10 7.88 9.95
N GLU A 411 -1.21 8.00 9.73
CA GLU A 411 -1.87 7.92 8.43
C GLU A 411 -3.03 8.90 8.39
N VAL A 412 -2.75 10.08 7.85
CA VAL A 412 -3.66 11.22 7.89
C VAL A 412 -3.54 12.02 6.59
N ASP A 413 -4.63 12.66 6.19
CA ASP A 413 -4.74 13.31 4.88
C ASP A 413 -3.78 14.50 4.73
N TYR A 414 -3.65 15.33 5.76
CA TYR A 414 -2.82 16.54 5.80
C TYR A 414 -1.76 16.45 6.91
N LEU A 415 -0.88 15.46 6.81
CA LEU A 415 0.28 15.31 7.68
C LEU A 415 1.07 16.64 7.80
N VAL A 416 1.43 17.03 9.03
CA VAL A 416 2.05 18.31 9.40
C VAL A 416 1.31 19.56 8.88
N ASP A 417 -0.02 19.46 8.79
CA ASP A 417 -0.97 20.46 8.30
C ASP A 417 -0.69 20.94 6.85
N CYS A 418 0.02 20.13 6.06
CA CYS A 418 0.61 20.52 4.77
C CYS A 418 -0.32 20.27 3.57
N THR A 419 -1.07 21.30 3.19
CA THR A 419 -1.97 21.31 2.03
C THR A 419 -1.25 21.78 0.76
N GLY A 420 -1.90 21.62 -0.39
CA GLY A 420 -1.38 22.12 -1.68
C GLY A 420 -1.18 23.64 -1.77
N SER A 421 -1.61 24.44 -0.79
CA SER A 421 -1.54 25.91 -0.80
C SER A 421 -0.72 26.54 0.34
N ASN A 422 -0.48 25.84 1.46
CA ASN A 422 0.20 26.41 2.64
C ASN A 422 1.61 25.85 2.90
N CYS A 423 1.97 24.71 2.29
CA CYS A 423 3.24 24.02 2.55
C CYS A 423 4.47 24.92 2.43
N ASN A 424 5.38 24.76 3.40
CA ASN A 424 6.70 25.40 3.42
C ASN A 424 7.69 24.57 4.25
N ASP A 425 8.98 24.85 4.08
CA ASP A 425 10.08 24.07 4.66
C ASP A 425 10.10 24.08 6.20
N SER A 426 9.58 25.13 6.83
CA SER A 426 9.50 25.23 8.29
C SER A 426 8.45 24.28 8.85
N MET A 427 7.26 24.21 8.23
CA MET A 427 6.21 23.25 8.62
C MET A 427 6.71 21.80 8.50
N ILE A 428 7.35 21.46 7.38
CA ILE A 428 7.90 20.11 7.16
C ILE A 428 8.93 19.76 8.23
N THR A 429 9.93 20.64 8.46
CA THR A 429 11.03 20.36 9.40
C THR A 429 10.53 20.27 10.85
N GLN A 430 9.64 21.18 11.26
CA GLN A 430 9.12 21.24 12.64
C GLN A 430 8.10 20.12 12.90
N GLY A 431 7.19 19.84 11.97
CA GLY A 431 6.22 18.76 12.13
C GLY A 431 6.88 17.38 12.11
N VAL A 432 7.86 17.14 11.23
CA VAL A 432 8.64 15.88 11.24
C VAL A 432 9.50 15.74 12.50
N GLN A 433 9.88 16.84 13.15
CA GLN A 433 10.45 16.82 14.51
C GLN A 433 9.39 16.43 15.56
N GLU A 434 8.21 17.06 15.55
CA GLU A 434 7.10 16.73 16.47
C GLU A 434 6.70 15.24 16.41
N LEU A 435 6.46 14.70 15.21
CA LEU A 435 6.14 13.29 15.02
C LEU A 435 7.19 12.38 15.68
N TYR A 436 8.47 12.73 15.54
CA TYR A 436 9.58 11.96 16.11
C TYR A 436 9.64 12.05 17.64
N ASP A 437 9.34 13.21 18.22
CA ASP A 437 9.39 13.42 19.68
C ASP A 437 8.19 12.77 20.39
N LEU A 438 6.99 12.85 19.78
CA LEU A 438 5.82 12.04 20.15
C LEU A 438 6.12 10.54 20.13
N GLY A 439 7.12 10.11 19.34
CA GLY A 439 7.63 8.75 19.30
C GLY A 439 7.23 7.94 18.07
N LEU A 440 6.62 8.58 17.06
CA LEU A 440 6.25 7.93 15.82
C LEU A 440 7.51 7.59 15.00
N ARG A 441 7.49 6.43 14.36
CA ARG A 441 8.62 5.89 13.58
C ARG A 441 8.18 5.29 12.25
N TYR A 442 6.89 5.35 11.94
CA TYR A 442 6.25 4.85 10.73
C TYR A 442 5.27 5.90 10.22
N VAL A 443 5.36 6.32 8.96
CA VAL A 443 4.60 7.48 8.46
C VAL A 443 4.16 7.26 7.02
N PHE A 444 2.87 7.46 6.76
CA PHE A 444 2.31 7.73 5.45
C PHE A 444 2.42 9.24 5.16
N PRO A 445 3.15 9.67 4.11
CA PRO A 445 3.14 11.08 3.69
C PRO A 445 1.88 11.47 2.90
N ILE A 446 1.16 10.49 2.35
CA ILE A 446 -0.04 10.66 1.54
C ILE A 446 -1.02 9.56 1.95
N HIS A 447 -2.28 9.92 2.18
CA HIS A 447 -3.39 9.03 2.49
C HIS A 447 -4.48 9.21 1.42
N LEU A 448 -5.76 9.38 1.78
CA LEU A 448 -6.88 9.44 0.82
C LEU A 448 -6.98 10.77 0.04
N LYS A 449 -6.27 11.83 0.45
CA LYS A 449 -6.29 13.13 -0.25
C LYS A 449 -5.01 13.44 -1.00
N THR A 450 -5.17 14.02 -2.18
CA THR A 450 -4.10 14.80 -2.80
C THR A 450 -3.75 15.98 -1.89
N ASN A 451 -2.55 15.95 -1.33
CA ASN A 451 -2.07 16.93 -0.35
C ASN A 451 -0.85 17.69 -0.89
N GLY A 452 -0.14 18.44 -0.05
CA GLY A 452 1.05 19.18 -0.50
C GLY A 452 2.22 18.31 -0.96
N PHE A 453 2.22 17.02 -0.63
CA PHE A 453 3.32 16.08 -0.92
C PHE A 453 3.12 15.31 -2.22
N GLY A 454 1.89 15.06 -2.65
CA GLY A 454 1.59 14.43 -3.94
C GLY A 454 0.14 14.01 -4.13
N GLY A 455 -0.12 13.34 -5.25
CA GLY A 455 -1.43 12.73 -5.54
C GLY A 455 -1.65 11.45 -4.73
N ALA A 456 -2.84 11.32 -4.14
CA ALA A 456 -3.39 10.07 -3.62
C ALA A 456 -3.88 9.17 -4.76
N GLY A 457 -3.84 7.85 -4.57
CA GLY A 457 -4.33 6.88 -5.53
C GLY A 457 -5.86 6.85 -5.55
N LEU A 458 -6.43 6.78 -6.75
CA LEU A 458 -7.88 6.66 -6.94
C LEU A 458 -8.28 5.17 -6.96
N TYR A 459 -9.12 4.77 -6.01
CA TYR A 459 -9.62 3.39 -5.89
C TYR A 459 -10.98 3.24 -5.18
N ASN A 460 -11.41 4.26 -4.42
CA ASN A 460 -12.70 4.31 -3.75
C ASN A 460 -13.31 5.72 -3.85
N ILE A 461 -14.51 5.92 -3.30
CA ILE A 461 -15.21 7.22 -3.29
C ILE A 461 -14.56 8.27 -2.36
N LEU A 462 -13.63 7.87 -1.50
CA LEU A 462 -12.96 8.74 -0.52
C LEU A 462 -11.68 9.38 -1.10
N GLY A 463 -11.07 8.75 -2.11
CA GLY A 463 -9.87 9.22 -2.80
C GLY A 463 -10.09 10.55 -3.55
N SER A 464 -9.31 11.59 -3.24
CA SER A 464 -9.41 12.90 -3.89
C SER A 464 -8.22 13.23 -4.81
N GLY A 465 -8.52 13.89 -5.94
CA GLY A 465 -7.53 14.36 -6.90
C GLY A 465 -8.16 14.69 -8.26
N THR A 466 -7.44 15.46 -9.08
CA THR A 466 -7.82 15.69 -10.48
C THR A 466 -7.58 14.40 -11.27
N LYS A 467 -8.65 13.84 -11.84
CA LYS A 467 -8.69 12.52 -12.51
C LYS A 467 -8.27 12.58 -13.97
N TYR A 468 -7.81 11.45 -14.52
CA TYR A 468 -7.71 11.22 -15.96
C TYR A 468 -7.91 9.74 -16.32
N ASP A 469 -8.46 9.50 -17.51
CA ASP A 469 -8.68 8.20 -18.14
C ASP A 469 -7.36 7.40 -18.25
N CYS A 470 -7.20 6.40 -17.38
CA CYS A 470 -5.94 5.71 -17.11
C CYS A 470 -6.02 4.23 -17.54
N LYS A 471 -6.17 4.05 -18.85
CA LYS A 471 -6.48 2.79 -19.55
C LYS A 471 -5.62 1.59 -19.17
N HIS A 472 -4.39 1.83 -18.74
CA HIS A 472 -3.51 0.79 -18.24
C HIS A 472 -4.12 0.05 -17.04
N TYR A 473 -4.63 0.81 -16.06
CA TYR A 473 -5.32 0.26 -14.89
C TYR A 473 -6.78 -0.10 -15.23
N GLY A 474 -7.38 0.60 -16.18
CA GLY A 474 -8.79 0.39 -16.58
C GLY A 474 -9.77 1.23 -15.77
N GLN A 475 -9.28 2.25 -15.07
CA GLN A 475 -10.05 3.19 -14.25
C GLN A 475 -9.51 4.62 -14.43
N ASP A 476 -9.99 5.59 -13.66
CA ASP A 476 -9.31 6.89 -13.50
C ASP A 476 -8.03 6.75 -12.66
N CYS A 477 -6.96 7.47 -13.02
CA CYS A 477 -5.82 7.71 -12.14
C CYS A 477 -5.72 9.20 -11.77
N ASN A 478 -4.95 9.51 -10.73
CA ASN A 478 -4.64 10.87 -10.34
C ASN A 478 -3.61 11.49 -11.30
N THR A 479 -3.91 12.70 -11.77
CA THR A 479 -2.97 13.48 -12.58
C THR A 479 -1.68 13.80 -11.83
N ALA A 480 -1.75 14.01 -10.51
CA ALA A 480 -0.63 14.40 -9.66
C ALA A 480 0.29 13.25 -9.25
N GLY A 481 1.59 13.56 -9.17
CA GLY A 481 2.63 12.70 -8.57
C GLY A 481 3.34 13.40 -7.41
N LEU A 482 4.49 12.87 -7.01
CA LEU A 482 5.27 13.40 -5.88
C LEU A 482 5.77 14.83 -6.17
N THR A 483 5.48 15.77 -5.26
CA THR A 483 5.91 17.18 -5.39
C THR A 483 7.33 17.41 -4.86
N THR A 484 7.87 18.61 -5.08
CA THR A 484 9.10 19.07 -4.43
C THR A 484 8.98 19.08 -2.90
N TYR A 485 7.79 19.34 -2.34
CA TYR A 485 7.55 19.22 -0.90
C TYR A 485 7.45 17.75 -0.48
N GLY A 486 6.92 16.87 -1.32
CA GLY A 486 6.98 15.41 -1.14
C GLY A 486 8.42 14.92 -0.98
N GLN A 487 9.31 15.32 -1.90
CA GLN A 487 10.74 15.01 -1.79
C GLN A 487 11.39 15.60 -0.51
N LYS A 488 10.90 16.74 0.01
CA LYS A 488 11.39 17.33 1.27
C LYS A 488 10.91 16.54 2.51
N VAL A 489 9.62 16.20 2.62
CA VAL A 489 9.13 15.42 3.76
C VAL A 489 9.75 14.02 3.80
N LEU A 490 9.89 13.37 2.63
CA LEU A 490 10.63 12.11 2.51
C LEU A 490 12.07 12.27 3.03
N ARG A 491 12.78 13.33 2.64
CA ARG A 491 14.17 13.59 3.09
C ARG A 491 14.28 13.80 4.60
N GLU A 492 13.36 14.55 5.22
CA GLU A 492 13.40 14.76 6.67
C GLU A 492 13.01 13.50 7.48
N LEU A 493 12.09 12.68 6.96
CA LEU A 493 11.80 11.35 7.53
C LEU A 493 13.03 10.42 7.41
N MET A 494 13.70 10.42 6.26
CA MET A 494 14.93 9.63 6.03
C MET A 494 16.08 10.06 6.94
N LYS A 495 16.30 11.37 7.13
CA LYS A 495 17.31 11.92 8.07
C LYS A 495 17.07 11.53 9.53
N LYS A 496 15.86 11.08 9.89
CA LYS A 496 15.51 10.58 11.22
C LYS A 496 15.50 9.05 11.32
N GLY A 497 15.74 8.33 10.22
CA GLY A 497 15.64 6.87 10.20
C GLY A 497 14.21 6.37 10.40
N MET A 498 13.20 7.17 10.03
CA MET A 498 11.78 6.81 10.11
C MET A 498 11.37 5.95 8.92
N ILE A 499 10.50 4.97 9.17
CA ILE A 499 9.93 4.10 8.15
C ILE A 499 8.89 4.90 7.38
N ILE A 500 8.97 4.85 6.05
CA ILE A 500 8.13 5.60 5.13
C ILE A 500 7.22 4.60 4.41
N ASP A 501 5.92 4.76 4.59
CA ASP A 501 4.94 4.03 3.79
C ASP A 501 4.66 4.75 2.47
N VAL A 502 4.44 3.97 1.41
CA VAL A 502 4.03 4.44 0.08
C VAL A 502 2.72 3.80 -0.40
N GLY A 503 1.97 3.14 0.50
CA GLY A 503 0.53 2.89 0.32
C GLY A 503 -0.25 4.21 0.13
N HIS A 504 -1.47 4.10 -0.40
CA HIS A 504 -2.33 5.21 -0.84
C HIS A 504 -1.74 6.22 -1.84
N MET A 505 -0.46 6.14 -2.22
CA MET A 505 0.11 7.01 -3.24
C MET A 505 -0.46 6.69 -4.63
N SER A 506 -0.70 7.73 -5.45
CA SER A 506 -0.97 7.55 -6.88
C SER A 506 0.19 6.82 -7.57
N ALA A 507 -0.03 6.21 -8.74
CA ALA A 507 1.05 5.51 -9.46
C ALA A 507 2.26 6.42 -9.73
N LYS A 508 2.03 7.72 -9.91
CA LYS A 508 3.07 8.75 -10.11
C LYS A 508 3.73 9.20 -8.81
N SER A 509 2.99 9.26 -7.70
CA SER A 509 3.54 9.54 -6.37
C SER A 509 4.40 8.37 -5.88
N LEU A 510 3.92 7.15 -6.05
CA LEU A 510 4.58 5.90 -5.72
C LEU A 510 5.90 5.74 -6.49
N ASP A 511 5.89 5.90 -7.82
CA ASP A 511 7.10 5.86 -8.63
C ASP A 511 8.11 6.95 -8.21
N GLY A 512 7.64 8.18 -7.97
CA GLY A 512 8.48 9.28 -7.49
C GLY A 512 9.11 9.00 -6.12
N ALA A 513 8.34 8.45 -5.18
CA ALA A 513 8.79 8.16 -3.82
C ALA A 513 9.81 7.00 -3.79
N ILE A 514 9.54 5.90 -4.52
CA ILE A 514 10.49 4.80 -4.68
C ILE A 514 11.77 5.30 -5.37
N THR A 515 11.65 6.06 -6.46
CA THR A 515 12.82 6.61 -7.18
C THR A 515 13.66 7.53 -6.29
N PHE A 516 13.03 8.35 -5.44
CA PHE A 516 13.74 9.19 -4.48
C PHE A 516 14.43 8.35 -3.38
N ALA A 517 13.77 7.31 -2.87
CA ALA A 517 14.38 6.38 -1.91
C ALA A 517 15.54 5.57 -2.52
N GLU A 518 15.46 5.18 -3.79
CA GLU A 518 16.55 4.54 -4.53
C GLU A 518 17.76 5.48 -4.68
N GLN A 519 17.54 6.74 -5.07
CA GLN A 519 18.58 7.78 -5.14
C GLN A 519 19.25 7.98 -3.78
N GLN A 520 18.47 8.00 -2.70
CA GLN A 520 18.99 8.09 -1.34
C GLN A 520 19.51 6.75 -0.78
N SER A 521 19.41 5.64 -1.52
CA SER A 521 19.74 4.28 -1.06
C SER A 521 19.11 3.96 0.31
N TYR A 522 17.84 4.31 0.48
CA TYR A 522 17.14 4.25 1.77
C TYR A 522 16.26 3.00 1.90
N PRO A 523 16.61 2.04 2.78
CA PRO A 523 15.90 0.77 2.88
C PRO A 523 14.62 0.84 3.72
N GLY A 524 14.40 1.93 4.46
CA GLY A 524 13.23 2.13 5.33
C GLY A 524 11.96 2.55 4.57
N ILE A 525 11.71 1.96 3.41
CA ILE A 525 10.51 2.17 2.60
C ILE A 525 9.66 0.90 2.62
N VAL A 526 8.35 1.06 2.76
CA VAL A 526 7.40 -0.06 2.85
C VAL A 526 6.13 0.26 2.08
N THR A 527 5.35 -0.77 1.76
CA THR A 527 3.90 -0.62 1.56
C THR A 527 3.24 -1.46 2.64
N GLY A 528 2.62 -0.80 3.63
CA GLY A 528 2.23 -1.42 4.90
C GLY A 528 1.00 -2.29 4.80
N HIS A 529 0.04 -1.87 3.97
CA HIS A 529 -1.08 -2.70 3.52
C HIS A 529 -1.32 -2.45 2.04
N THR A 530 -1.53 -3.53 1.27
CA THR A 530 -1.78 -3.42 -0.16
C THR A 530 -2.37 -4.69 -0.79
N GLY A 531 -3.13 -4.53 -1.87
CA GLY A 531 -3.42 -5.59 -2.83
C GLY A 531 -2.26 -5.85 -3.79
N VAL A 532 -2.53 -6.55 -4.90
CA VAL A 532 -1.51 -6.83 -5.92
C VAL A 532 -2.11 -6.61 -7.31
N TYR A 533 -1.69 -5.54 -7.98
CA TYR A 533 -2.22 -5.16 -9.30
C TYR A 533 -2.05 -6.24 -10.38
N ASP A 534 -0.96 -7.00 -10.32
CA ASP A 534 -0.70 -8.11 -11.23
C ASP A 534 -1.70 -9.28 -11.06
N MET A 535 -2.32 -9.39 -9.88
CA MET A 535 -3.34 -10.40 -9.56
C MET A 535 -4.77 -9.88 -9.69
N ALA A 536 -4.97 -8.57 -9.67
CA ALA A 536 -6.27 -7.92 -9.57
C ALA A 536 -6.99 -7.71 -10.91
N ASN A 537 -8.31 -7.88 -10.90
CA ASN A 537 -9.24 -7.65 -12.01
C ASN A 537 -10.35 -6.68 -11.58
N LYS A 538 -11.14 -6.16 -12.53
CA LYS A 538 -12.31 -5.29 -12.28
C LYS A 538 -11.95 -4.09 -11.36
N GLY A 539 -12.84 -3.73 -10.43
CA GLY A 539 -12.68 -2.61 -9.49
C GLY A 539 -11.41 -2.69 -8.62
N ASN A 540 -10.90 -3.89 -8.34
CA ASN A 540 -9.65 -4.11 -7.58
C ASN A 540 -8.39 -3.74 -8.39
N ARG A 541 -8.52 -3.55 -9.71
CA ARG A 541 -7.43 -3.17 -10.61
C ARG A 541 -7.27 -1.64 -10.68
N HIS A 542 -6.73 -1.05 -9.61
CA HIS A 542 -6.61 0.40 -9.43
C HIS A 542 -5.18 0.84 -9.10
N GLU A 543 -4.86 2.15 -9.21
CA GLU A 543 -3.49 2.64 -9.07
C GLU A 543 -2.90 2.55 -7.66
N ALA A 544 -3.75 2.53 -6.62
CA ALA A 544 -3.31 2.34 -5.23
C ALA A 544 -2.80 0.92 -4.94
N ASN A 545 -2.98 -0.04 -5.86
CA ASN A 545 -2.36 -1.36 -5.80
C ASN A 545 -1.04 -1.30 -6.62
N PRO A 546 0.14 -1.46 -6.01
CA PRO A 546 1.41 -1.43 -6.72
C PRO A 546 1.53 -2.59 -7.72
N THR A 547 2.14 -2.29 -8.86
CA THR A 547 2.54 -3.29 -9.86
C THR A 547 3.63 -4.22 -9.31
N GLY A 548 3.76 -5.42 -9.87
CA GLY A 548 4.86 -6.34 -9.54
C GLY A 548 6.25 -5.70 -9.68
N ALA A 549 6.41 -4.74 -10.61
CA ALA A 549 7.64 -3.98 -10.77
C ALA A 549 7.90 -3.04 -9.57
N ALA A 550 6.87 -2.33 -9.08
CA ALA A 550 6.99 -1.45 -7.91
C ALA A 550 7.28 -2.24 -6.62
N LEU A 551 6.54 -3.32 -6.38
CA LEU A 551 6.78 -4.26 -5.27
C LEU A 551 8.22 -4.82 -5.30
N LYS A 552 8.72 -5.15 -6.50
CA LYS A 552 10.09 -5.65 -6.66
C LYS A 552 11.16 -4.58 -6.39
N ARG A 553 10.90 -3.30 -6.68
CA ARG A 553 11.78 -2.19 -6.33
C ARG A 553 11.84 -1.95 -4.81
N ILE A 554 10.68 -1.84 -4.15
CA ILE A 554 10.58 -1.70 -2.68
C ILE A 554 11.41 -2.80 -1.98
N SER A 555 11.15 -4.06 -2.34
CA SER A 555 11.87 -5.20 -1.74
C SER A 555 13.35 -5.24 -2.11
N THR A 556 13.75 -4.90 -3.34
CA THR A 556 15.17 -4.88 -3.76
C THR A 556 15.97 -3.78 -3.06
N LEU A 557 15.38 -2.61 -2.80
CA LEU A 557 16.01 -1.50 -2.08
C LEU A 557 16.29 -1.80 -0.59
N GLY A 558 15.60 -2.80 -0.02
CA GLY A 558 15.73 -3.18 1.40
C GLY A 558 14.42 -3.21 2.17
N GLY A 559 13.34 -2.73 1.55
CA GLY A 559 12.01 -2.58 2.15
C GLY A 559 11.20 -3.85 2.33
N MET A 560 9.96 -3.65 2.78
CA MET A 560 8.97 -4.68 3.08
C MET A 560 7.62 -4.41 2.39
N ILE A 561 6.83 -5.47 2.26
CA ILE A 561 5.46 -5.43 1.72
C ILE A 561 4.54 -6.15 2.71
N GLY A 562 3.59 -5.42 3.30
CA GLY A 562 2.47 -5.99 4.05
C GLY A 562 1.31 -6.23 3.11
N LEU A 563 0.96 -7.49 2.91
CA LEU A 563 -0.17 -7.86 2.06
C LEU A 563 -1.47 -7.69 2.87
N ILE A 564 -2.45 -6.94 2.35
CA ILE A 564 -3.73 -6.73 3.05
C ILE A 564 -4.53 -8.02 3.12
N THR A 565 -5.17 -8.29 4.26
CA THR A 565 -5.84 -9.57 4.48
C THR A 565 -7.08 -9.78 3.59
N GLY A 566 -7.89 -8.74 3.38
CA GLY A 566 -8.97 -8.77 2.39
C GLY A 566 -8.50 -8.40 0.98
N GLN A 567 -8.21 -9.39 0.15
CA GLN A 567 -7.76 -9.16 -1.24
C GLN A 567 -8.90 -8.92 -2.25
N GLY A 568 -10.17 -9.00 -1.86
CA GLY A 568 -11.34 -8.81 -2.73
C GLY A 568 -12.13 -10.09 -3.05
N ASN A 569 -12.95 -10.03 -4.11
CA ASN A 569 -13.89 -11.06 -4.52
C ASN A 569 -13.28 -12.13 -5.45
N LEU A 570 -14.06 -13.18 -5.75
CA LEU A 570 -13.64 -14.35 -6.53
C LEU A 570 -13.26 -14.02 -7.98
N ASP A 571 -13.87 -13.00 -8.57
CA ASP A 571 -13.61 -12.53 -9.93
C ASP A 571 -12.72 -11.27 -9.98
N GLU A 572 -12.46 -10.64 -8.84
CA GLU A 572 -11.54 -9.51 -8.64
C GLU A 572 -10.08 -9.92 -8.42
N VAL A 573 -9.81 -11.20 -8.13
CA VAL A 573 -8.46 -11.74 -7.98
C VAL A 573 -8.34 -13.02 -8.79
N GLY A 574 -7.28 -13.15 -9.59
CA GLY A 574 -7.03 -14.36 -10.38
C GLY A 574 -6.46 -15.53 -9.57
N GLU A 575 -6.71 -16.76 -10.01
CA GLU A 575 -6.13 -17.97 -9.41
C GLU A 575 -4.63 -18.08 -9.73
N TRP A 576 -3.79 -18.23 -8.70
CA TRP A 576 -2.35 -18.35 -8.86
C TRP A 576 -1.93 -19.79 -9.21
N ARG A 577 -1.31 -19.95 -10.39
CA ARG A 577 -0.97 -21.25 -10.98
C ARG A 577 0.50 -21.40 -11.42
N GLN A 578 1.43 -20.71 -10.73
CA GLN A 578 2.86 -20.69 -11.11
C GLN A 578 3.82 -20.98 -9.92
N ASN A 579 3.40 -21.82 -8.96
CA ASN A 579 4.34 -22.37 -7.98
C ASN A 579 5.37 -23.29 -8.67
N SER A 580 6.63 -23.25 -8.19
CA SER A 580 7.76 -23.94 -8.82
C SER A 580 7.71 -25.48 -8.76
N ASP A 581 6.79 -26.05 -7.98
CA ASP A 581 6.56 -27.49 -7.84
C ASP A 581 5.26 -27.97 -8.49
N GLY A 582 4.54 -27.08 -9.19
CA GLY A 582 3.26 -27.38 -9.84
C GLY A 582 2.04 -27.45 -8.91
N SER A 583 2.22 -27.32 -7.59
CA SER A 583 1.09 -27.29 -6.64
C SER A 583 0.29 -25.99 -6.75
N TYR A 584 -0.99 -26.00 -6.41
CA TYR A 584 -1.81 -24.79 -6.34
C TYR A 584 -2.90 -24.89 -5.26
N ILE A 585 -3.62 -23.79 -5.01
CA ILE A 585 -4.84 -23.78 -4.20
C ILE A 585 -5.96 -23.25 -5.09
N ALA A 586 -6.93 -24.11 -5.38
CA ALA A 586 -8.10 -23.76 -6.20
C ALA A 586 -8.86 -22.58 -5.57
N HIS A 587 -9.12 -21.53 -6.35
CA HIS A 587 -9.85 -20.35 -5.90
C HIS A 587 -11.34 -20.56 -6.15
N ALA A 588 -12.11 -20.69 -5.06
CA ALA A 588 -13.50 -21.11 -5.10
C ALA A 588 -14.42 -20.39 -4.11
N CYS A 589 -13.84 -19.52 -3.27
CA CYS A 589 -14.49 -18.88 -2.14
C CYS A 589 -13.94 -17.45 -2.00
N GLY A 590 -14.51 -16.51 -2.74
CA GLY A 590 -14.10 -15.11 -2.77
C GLY A 590 -14.38 -14.38 -1.45
N GLY A 591 -13.66 -13.29 -1.19
CA GLY A 591 -13.77 -12.53 0.06
C GLY A 591 -13.28 -13.30 1.29
N THR A 592 -12.42 -14.32 1.12
CA THR A 592 -11.90 -15.16 2.21
C THR A 592 -10.37 -15.35 2.13
N SER A 593 -9.82 -16.08 3.10
CA SER A 593 -8.42 -16.56 3.14
C SER A 593 -7.94 -17.20 1.83
N GLN A 594 -8.82 -17.85 1.05
CA GLN A 594 -8.46 -18.37 -0.28
C GLN A 594 -8.03 -17.30 -1.28
N THR A 595 -8.55 -16.09 -1.15
CA THR A 595 -8.25 -14.97 -2.03
C THR A 595 -6.89 -14.37 -1.65
N PHE A 596 -6.64 -14.21 -0.34
CA PHE A 596 -5.30 -13.91 0.18
C PHE A 596 -4.25 -14.91 -0.28
N ALA A 597 -4.57 -16.21 -0.26
CA ALA A 597 -3.65 -17.26 -0.69
C ALA A 597 -3.16 -17.07 -2.15
N GLN A 598 -3.96 -16.48 -3.04
CA GLN A 598 -3.54 -16.24 -4.43
C GLN A 598 -2.46 -15.16 -4.50
N SER A 599 -2.76 -13.96 -3.99
CA SER A 599 -1.82 -12.82 -3.96
C SER A 599 -0.56 -13.12 -3.16
N TYR A 600 -0.67 -13.86 -2.06
CA TYR A 600 0.47 -14.27 -1.25
C TYR A 600 1.43 -15.22 -1.99
N GLN A 601 0.89 -16.23 -2.69
CA GLN A 601 1.73 -17.15 -3.46
C GLN A 601 2.39 -16.48 -4.68
N TYR A 602 1.70 -15.55 -5.34
CA TYR A 602 2.30 -14.64 -6.32
C TYR A 602 3.46 -13.85 -5.71
N LEU A 603 3.25 -13.20 -4.55
CA LEU A 603 4.22 -12.29 -3.96
C LEU A 603 5.50 -13.01 -3.54
N LYS A 604 5.36 -14.22 -2.97
CA LYS A 604 6.45 -15.16 -2.67
C LYS A 604 7.25 -15.53 -3.92
N ASN A 605 6.62 -15.67 -5.09
CA ASN A 605 7.28 -15.96 -6.36
C ASN A 605 7.98 -14.72 -6.95
N LEU A 606 7.30 -13.57 -6.96
CA LEU A 606 7.81 -12.29 -7.48
C LEU A 606 9.12 -11.87 -6.79
N ILE A 607 9.14 -11.92 -5.46
CA ILE A 607 10.30 -11.57 -4.64
C ILE A 607 11.34 -12.69 -4.70
N GLY A 608 10.91 -13.95 -4.64
CA GLY A 608 11.77 -15.12 -4.70
C GLY A 608 12.52 -15.35 -3.38
N ASP A 609 13.80 -15.71 -3.46
CA ASP A 609 14.60 -16.10 -2.29
C ASP A 609 14.62 -15.08 -1.14
N PRO A 610 14.70 -13.75 -1.40
CA PRO A 610 14.60 -12.73 -0.34
C PRO A 610 13.26 -12.68 0.42
N ALA A 611 12.19 -13.32 -0.07
CA ALA A 611 10.94 -13.41 0.69
C ALA A 611 11.18 -14.17 2.02
N TYR A 612 11.97 -15.25 1.97
CA TYR A 612 12.31 -16.07 3.15
C TYR A 612 13.30 -15.40 4.10
N ASP A 613 13.77 -14.18 3.80
CA ASP A 613 14.49 -13.34 4.76
C ASP A 613 13.54 -12.54 5.66
N GLY A 614 12.23 -12.52 5.34
CA GLY A 614 11.18 -11.83 6.12
C GLY A 614 10.53 -10.62 5.42
N ARG A 615 10.71 -10.46 4.11
CA ARG A 615 10.27 -9.25 3.38
C ARG A 615 8.77 -9.16 3.08
N ILE A 616 8.03 -10.25 3.27
CA ILE A 616 6.57 -10.28 3.18
C ILE A 616 6.02 -10.32 4.60
N ALA A 617 5.15 -9.36 4.92
CA ALA A 617 4.38 -9.31 6.15
C ALA A 617 2.87 -9.36 5.83
N ILE A 618 2.05 -9.25 6.87
CA ILE A 618 0.67 -8.80 6.75
C ILE A 618 0.60 -7.31 7.09
N GLY A 619 -0.37 -6.61 6.54
CA GLY A 619 -0.93 -5.39 7.13
C GLY A 619 -2.43 -5.59 7.18
N THR A 620 -3.01 -5.84 8.36
CA THR A 620 -4.40 -6.30 8.40
C THR A 620 -5.41 -5.21 8.03
N ASP A 621 -5.13 -3.97 8.43
CA ASP A 621 -6.08 -2.86 8.44
C ASP A 621 -7.34 -3.14 9.27
N PHE A 622 -7.15 -3.81 10.41
CA PHE A 622 -8.20 -3.85 11.44
C PHE A 622 -8.48 -2.44 11.95
N ASN A 623 -9.78 -2.10 11.96
CA ASN A 623 -10.40 -0.81 12.30
C ASN A 623 -10.22 0.37 11.29
N GLY A 624 -9.53 0.24 10.16
CA GLY A 624 -9.41 1.33 9.15
C GLY A 624 -10.35 1.22 7.94
N PHE A 625 -11.47 0.50 8.10
CA PHE A 625 -12.51 0.25 7.09
C PHE A 625 -12.15 -0.72 5.95
N ALA A 626 -11.01 -1.42 6.01
CA ALA A 626 -10.75 -2.55 5.12
C ALA A 626 -11.71 -3.73 5.32
N HIS A 627 -11.90 -4.48 4.23
CA HIS A 627 -12.59 -5.77 4.24
C HIS A 627 -11.73 -6.84 4.95
N MET A 628 -12.30 -7.58 5.90
CA MET A 628 -11.61 -8.70 6.53
C MET A 628 -12.00 -10.04 5.87
N PRO A 629 -11.11 -11.05 5.85
CA PRO A 629 -11.43 -12.39 5.36
C PRO A 629 -12.70 -12.98 5.98
N GLY A 630 -13.74 -13.14 5.17
CA GLY A 630 -14.97 -13.82 5.54
C GLY A 630 -14.78 -15.34 5.72
N PRO A 631 -15.78 -16.03 6.29
CA PRO A 631 -15.74 -17.47 6.52
C PRO A 631 -15.81 -18.27 5.21
N ARG A 632 -15.18 -19.45 5.19
CA ARG A 632 -15.30 -20.42 4.09
C ARG A 632 -16.47 -21.40 4.24
N TYR A 633 -17.15 -21.42 5.38
CA TYR A 633 -18.23 -22.37 5.70
C TYR A 633 -19.38 -21.72 6.48
N GLY A 634 -20.51 -22.43 6.60
CA GLY A 634 -21.73 -21.93 7.24
C GLY A 634 -22.58 -21.04 6.33
N THR A 635 -23.57 -20.35 6.89
CA THR A 635 -24.59 -19.60 6.14
C THR A 635 -24.11 -18.28 5.51
N ARG A 636 -22.93 -17.79 5.92
CA ARG A 636 -22.25 -16.60 5.35
C ARG A 636 -20.99 -16.96 4.56
N ALA A 637 -20.84 -18.22 4.14
CA ALA A 637 -19.65 -18.71 3.46
C ALA A 637 -19.41 -17.94 2.14
N CYS A 638 -18.14 -17.66 1.85
CA CYS A 638 -17.69 -17.11 0.56
C CYS A 638 -18.44 -15.83 0.14
N PRO A 639 -18.39 -14.75 0.95
CA PRO A 639 -19.16 -13.54 0.69
C PRO A 639 -18.83 -12.90 -0.66
N GLY A 640 -17.59 -13.04 -1.13
CA GLY A 640 -17.15 -12.60 -2.46
C GLY A 640 -17.40 -13.60 -3.59
N GLY A 641 -18.37 -14.49 -3.45
CA GLY A 641 -18.81 -15.44 -4.49
C GLY A 641 -18.16 -16.83 -4.42
N THR A 642 -18.81 -17.79 -5.09
CA THR A 642 -18.42 -19.21 -5.13
C THR A 642 -18.13 -19.70 -6.54
N SER A 643 -17.19 -20.65 -6.67
CA SER A 643 -16.97 -21.41 -7.92
C SER A 643 -17.58 -22.82 -7.81
N VAL A 644 -17.50 -23.59 -8.90
CA VAL A 644 -17.96 -25.00 -8.91
C VAL A 644 -17.08 -25.95 -8.09
N VAL A 645 -15.92 -25.49 -7.57
CA VAL A 645 -14.96 -26.32 -6.83
C VAL A 645 -15.35 -26.41 -5.36
N ALA A 646 -15.92 -27.56 -4.97
CA ALA A 646 -16.45 -27.79 -3.63
C ALA A 646 -15.41 -27.62 -2.52
N GLN A 647 -15.80 -26.97 -1.42
CA GLN A 647 -15.01 -26.89 -0.17
C GLN A 647 -15.27 -28.15 0.67
N PRO A 648 -14.30 -29.06 0.86
CA PRO A 648 -14.50 -30.22 1.71
C PRO A 648 -14.49 -29.81 3.19
N GLU A 649 -15.29 -30.49 4.01
CA GLU A 649 -15.27 -30.36 5.47
C GLU A 649 -13.89 -30.65 6.07
N ALA A 650 -13.10 -31.52 5.41
CA ALA A 650 -11.76 -31.91 5.83
C ALA A 650 -10.68 -30.82 5.69
N SER A 651 -10.97 -29.69 5.02
CA SER A 651 -10.08 -28.53 4.97
C SER A 651 -10.53 -27.37 5.86
N LYS A 652 -11.40 -27.62 6.86
CA LYS A 652 -11.70 -26.67 7.94
C LYS A 652 -10.51 -26.48 8.89
N VAL A 653 -10.47 -25.34 9.60
CA VAL A 653 -9.63 -25.18 10.80
C VAL A 653 -10.05 -26.23 11.83
N GLY A 654 -9.20 -27.23 12.01
CA GLY A 654 -9.34 -28.24 13.07
C GLY A 654 -8.93 -27.66 14.42
N TYR A 655 -9.82 -27.75 15.41
CA TYR A 655 -9.59 -27.24 16.76
C TYR A 655 -9.41 -28.38 17.78
N PRO A 656 -8.49 -28.26 18.76
CA PRO A 656 -7.49 -27.19 18.87
C PRO A 656 -6.31 -27.40 17.90
N PHE A 657 -5.65 -26.30 17.54
CA PHE A 657 -4.38 -26.33 16.80
C PHE A 657 -3.27 -25.65 17.62
N SER A 658 -2.04 -25.64 17.11
CA SER A 658 -0.94 -24.85 17.68
C SER A 658 -0.20 -24.09 16.58
N PRO A 659 0.27 -22.86 16.83
CA PRO A 659 1.25 -22.20 15.97
C PRO A 659 2.52 -23.04 15.82
N ASP A 660 3.34 -22.72 14.82
CA ASP A 660 4.57 -23.46 14.58
C ASP A 660 5.53 -23.40 15.79
N SER A 661 6.04 -24.55 16.23
CA SER A 661 6.89 -24.65 17.42
C SER A 661 8.26 -23.97 17.28
N SER A 662 8.64 -23.51 16.09
CA SER A 662 9.81 -22.66 15.89
C SER A 662 9.54 -21.16 16.02
N ILE A 663 8.26 -20.74 16.12
CA ILE A 663 7.89 -19.35 16.46
C ILE A 663 8.28 -19.07 17.92
N ARG A 664 8.95 -17.95 18.16
CA ARG A 664 9.37 -17.56 19.52
C ARG A 664 8.17 -17.45 20.44
N LEU A 665 8.23 -18.15 21.57
CA LEU A 665 7.17 -18.17 22.57
C LEU A 665 6.87 -16.77 23.11
N ALA A 666 5.59 -16.50 23.39
CA ALA A 666 5.14 -15.27 24.03
C ALA A 666 5.52 -15.27 25.52
N ALA A 667 5.99 -14.14 26.05
CA ALA A 667 6.44 -13.98 27.44
C ALA A 667 5.36 -14.25 28.51
N THR A 668 4.09 -14.34 28.10
CA THR A 668 2.94 -14.67 28.94
C THR A 668 2.63 -16.17 29.01
N LEU A 669 3.38 -17.01 28.27
CA LEU A 669 3.15 -18.45 28.15
C LEU A 669 4.37 -19.25 28.61
N ALA A 670 4.13 -20.38 29.29
CA ALA A 670 5.17 -21.32 29.71
C ALA A 670 5.52 -22.38 28.63
N ALA A 671 4.64 -22.58 27.65
CA ALA A 671 4.81 -23.51 26.53
C ALA A 671 3.96 -23.04 25.33
N SER A 672 4.24 -23.56 24.12
CA SER A 672 3.48 -23.23 22.90
C SER A 672 1.97 -23.43 23.09
N PRO A 673 1.12 -22.47 22.69
CA PRO A 673 -0.30 -22.51 23.00
C PRO A 673 -1.03 -23.59 22.20
N SER A 674 -2.05 -24.19 22.82
CA SER A 674 -3.07 -24.96 22.13
C SER A 674 -4.30 -24.08 21.97
N LEU A 675 -4.52 -23.59 20.76
CA LEU A 675 -5.56 -22.63 20.41
C LEU A 675 -6.85 -23.37 20.03
N GLY A 676 -7.84 -23.30 20.91
CA GLY A 676 -9.23 -23.63 20.59
C GLY A 676 -9.95 -22.47 19.90
N LYS A 677 -11.24 -22.70 19.60
CA LYS A 677 -12.20 -21.63 19.31
C LYS A 677 -12.15 -20.61 20.44
N TYR A 678 -12.17 -19.33 20.11
CA TYR A 678 -12.05 -18.28 21.11
C TYR A 678 -13.43 -17.92 21.67
N SER A 679 -13.57 -17.76 22.98
CA SER A 679 -14.83 -17.35 23.62
C SER A 679 -14.60 -16.06 24.41
N PHE A 680 -15.49 -15.09 24.24
CA PHE A 680 -15.43 -13.79 24.91
C PHE A 680 -16.84 -13.24 25.13
N GLY A 681 -17.14 -12.81 26.36
CA GLY A 681 -18.52 -12.67 26.80
C GLY A 681 -19.28 -13.99 26.64
N ASN A 682 -20.45 -13.92 26.00
CA ASN A 682 -21.30 -15.08 25.70
C ASN A 682 -21.09 -15.66 24.29
N ARG A 683 -20.24 -15.05 23.45
CA ARG A 683 -19.99 -15.48 22.06
C ARG A 683 -18.77 -16.39 21.98
N THR A 684 -18.83 -17.37 21.08
CA THR A 684 -17.70 -18.22 20.70
C THR A 684 -17.43 -18.06 19.22
N PHE A 685 -16.22 -17.63 18.89
CA PHE A 685 -15.74 -17.36 17.55
C PHE A 685 -15.10 -18.62 16.96
N ASP A 686 -15.68 -19.11 15.87
CA ASP A 686 -15.18 -20.22 15.05
C ASP A 686 -14.78 -19.65 13.68
N PHE A 687 -13.48 -19.64 13.36
CA PHE A 687 -12.99 -19.04 12.12
C PHE A 687 -13.67 -19.60 10.88
N ASN A 688 -14.08 -20.88 10.91
CA ASN A 688 -14.76 -21.53 9.78
C ASN A 688 -16.09 -20.85 9.41
N THR A 689 -16.79 -20.23 10.37
CA THR A 689 -18.14 -19.63 10.21
C THR A 689 -18.21 -18.14 10.59
N GLU A 690 -17.13 -17.60 11.14
CA GLU A 690 -16.97 -16.19 11.51
C GLU A 690 -15.93 -15.46 10.64
N GLY A 691 -14.95 -16.17 10.07
CA GLY A 691 -13.81 -15.53 9.41
C GLY A 691 -12.95 -14.74 10.39
N ALA A 692 -12.24 -13.73 9.88
CA ALA A 692 -11.36 -12.84 10.63
C ALA A 692 -12.14 -11.73 11.35
N SER A 693 -13.10 -12.08 12.22
CA SER A 693 -13.98 -11.12 12.90
C SER A 693 -13.29 -10.15 13.87
N HIS A 694 -12.08 -10.45 14.34
CA HIS A 694 -11.26 -9.56 15.15
C HIS A 694 -9.78 -10.00 15.08
N ILE A 695 -8.83 -9.10 15.34
CA ILE A 695 -7.38 -9.37 15.20
C ILE A 695 -6.92 -10.63 15.94
N GLY A 696 -7.56 -10.96 17.07
CA GLY A 696 -7.28 -12.18 17.82
C GLY A 696 -7.46 -13.49 17.05
N LEU A 697 -8.09 -13.51 15.87
CA LEU A 697 -8.25 -14.70 15.02
C LEU A 697 -7.18 -14.84 13.93
N MET A 698 -6.19 -13.93 13.84
CA MET A 698 -5.08 -14.08 12.88
C MET A 698 -4.30 -15.41 12.98
N PRO A 699 -4.11 -16.04 14.16
CA PRO A 699 -3.53 -17.39 14.23
C PRO A 699 -4.39 -18.45 13.50
N ASP A 700 -5.72 -18.31 13.55
CA ASP A 700 -6.68 -19.22 12.94
C ASP A 700 -6.71 -19.03 11.42
N PHE A 701 -6.58 -17.79 10.95
CA PHE A 701 -6.38 -17.46 9.54
C PHE A 701 -5.12 -18.14 8.97
N PHE A 702 -4.00 -18.13 9.71
CA PHE A 702 -2.79 -18.82 9.26
C PHE A 702 -2.94 -20.35 9.25
N GLU A 703 -3.66 -20.95 10.21
CA GLU A 703 -3.99 -22.38 10.14
C GLU A 703 -4.98 -22.69 9.00
N ASP A 704 -5.95 -21.82 8.72
CA ASP A 704 -6.90 -21.99 7.61
C ASP A 704 -6.18 -22.01 6.25
N LEU A 705 -5.20 -21.12 6.06
CA LEU A 705 -4.30 -21.15 4.90
C LEU A 705 -3.54 -22.48 4.80
N ARG A 706 -3.09 -23.05 5.92
CA ARG A 706 -2.48 -24.39 5.92
C ARG A 706 -3.46 -25.47 5.49
N GLN A 707 -4.69 -25.46 6.01
CA GLN A 707 -5.71 -26.48 5.71
C GLN A 707 -6.10 -26.52 4.22
N GLN A 708 -5.95 -25.39 3.51
CA GLN A 708 -6.14 -25.29 2.06
C GLN A 708 -4.97 -25.84 1.24
N GLY A 709 -3.72 -25.66 1.71
CA GLY A 709 -2.53 -26.16 1.02
C GLY A 709 -1.18 -25.56 1.43
N LEU A 710 -1.13 -24.40 2.11
CA LEU A 710 0.15 -23.74 2.43
C LEU A 710 1.00 -24.59 3.39
N LYS A 711 2.24 -24.85 2.99
CA LYS A 711 3.21 -25.62 3.77
C LYS A 711 3.85 -24.76 4.87
N ARG A 712 4.76 -25.35 5.64
CA ARG A 712 5.51 -24.65 6.69
C ARG A 712 6.55 -23.72 6.11
N SER A 713 7.27 -24.16 5.07
CA SER A 713 8.17 -23.28 4.32
C SER A 713 7.41 -22.16 3.61
N ASP A 714 6.15 -22.37 3.18
CA ASP A 714 5.37 -21.33 2.51
C ASP A 714 4.99 -20.15 3.42
N LEU A 715 4.80 -20.36 4.73
CA LEU A 715 4.48 -19.31 5.72
C LEU A 715 5.73 -18.68 6.37
N GLU A 716 6.92 -19.23 6.14
CA GLU A 716 8.18 -18.72 6.70
C GLU A 716 8.48 -17.24 6.41
N PRO A 717 8.19 -16.68 5.20
CA PRO A 717 8.33 -15.24 4.96
C PRO A 717 7.61 -14.39 6.02
N VAL A 718 6.33 -14.68 6.27
CA VAL A 718 5.52 -13.94 7.25
C VAL A 718 6.03 -14.16 8.67
N TYR A 719 6.42 -15.38 9.04
CA TYR A 719 6.93 -15.67 10.39
C TYR A 719 8.38 -15.22 10.65
N ARG A 720 9.08 -14.66 9.67
CA ARG A 720 10.36 -13.93 9.85
C ARG A 720 10.20 -12.41 9.82
N SER A 721 9.04 -11.91 9.40
CA SER A 721 8.83 -10.49 9.13
C SER A 721 9.06 -9.57 10.33
N ALA A 722 8.78 -9.99 11.57
CA ALA A 722 9.04 -9.16 12.75
C ALA A 722 10.54 -8.84 12.96
N ASP A 723 11.42 -9.76 12.60
CA ASP A 723 12.88 -9.63 12.78
C ASP A 723 13.51 -8.85 11.62
N PHE A 724 13.05 -9.15 10.40
CA PHE A 724 13.41 -8.39 9.21
C PHE A 724 12.97 -6.92 9.32
N PHE A 725 11.79 -6.66 9.88
CA PHE A 725 11.31 -5.30 10.16
C PHE A 725 12.27 -4.50 11.04
N THR A 726 12.78 -5.09 12.13
CA THR A 726 13.80 -4.40 12.94
C THR A 726 15.12 -4.22 12.20
N THR A 727 15.48 -5.15 11.31
CA THR A 727 16.71 -5.10 10.51
C THR A 727 16.63 -4.02 9.42
N MET A 728 15.52 -3.94 8.70
CA MET A 728 15.19 -2.86 7.76
C MET A 728 15.24 -1.51 8.47
N TRP A 729 14.60 -1.40 9.64
CA TRP A 729 14.60 -0.16 10.42
C TRP A 729 15.99 0.21 10.96
N GLN A 730 16.80 -0.76 11.41
CA GLN A 730 18.20 -0.51 11.77
C GLN A 730 19.01 -0.03 10.56
N ASN A 731 18.80 -0.59 9.38
CA ASN A 731 19.47 -0.14 8.16
C ASN A 731 19.01 1.27 7.73
N ALA A 732 17.75 1.63 7.97
CA ALA A 732 17.22 2.98 7.75
C ALA A 732 17.88 4.00 8.71
N VAL A 733 17.98 3.65 10.01
CA VAL A 733 18.70 4.45 11.03
C VAL A 733 20.19 4.55 10.70
N ASN A 734 20.84 3.49 10.20
CA ASN A 734 22.24 3.53 9.78
C ASN A 734 22.46 4.43 8.55
N ARG A 735 21.47 4.51 7.66
CA ARG A 735 21.54 5.33 6.43
C ARG A 735 21.27 6.81 6.69
N SER A 736 20.47 7.15 7.72
CA SER A 736 19.94 8.51 7.99
C SER A 736 20.99 9.62 8.00
N GLY A 737 22.14 9.40 8.64
CA GLY A 737 23.26 10.35 8.70
C GLY A 737 24.02 10.58 7.38
N ASN A 738 23.63 9.87 6.31
CA ASN A 738 24.24 9.95 4.97
C ASN A 738 23.21 10.34 3.88
N ILE A 739 22.05 10.85 4.29
CA ILE A 739 21.01 11.40 3.40
C ILE A 739 21.43 12.79 2.93
N GLN A 740 21.31 13.02 1.62
CA GLN A 740 21.63 14.30 0.95
C GLN A 740 20.39 15.17 0.84
#